data_AF-A0AAD4EKZ1-F1
#
_entry.id   AF-A0AAD4EKZ1-F1
#
_cell.length_a   1.000
_cell.length_b   1.000
_cell.length_c   1.000
_cell.angle_alpha   90.00
_cell.angle_beta   90.00
_cell.angle_gamma   90.00
#
_symmetry.space_group_name_H-M   'P 1'
#
loop_
_entity.id
_entity.type
_entity.pdbx_description
1 polymer ?
#
loop_
_entity_poly.entity_id
_entity_poly.type
_entity_poly.pdbx_seq_one_letter_code
_entity_poly.pdbx_strand_id
1 'polypeptide(L)'
;MTRRRKNAPKQQARTELAGEAQAHKTDGSPSPCAPTTQYQHFIPRFILRRFQVGPVKSKTERQKEFRRTGVDPEYVHYYDIATGSLDIRPIGKVYGVQNLYQDVRNTYNINELEEKLADLERHAASIIMDLHKALPQGTFTLKRRPLELLRKFLFIMHYRKVTCSHTYFQADHPENARGRQWIESFMKAKGIQSAVEFWLYVLRYYLDTSHSDIMRDAAELIEKYGEEGLQKMMTESHIPPDLENHDAYTYHTHADNYFFSIWEAAEGEEFILTHNTFGLWEGLGGGCPGLHRIFVVSPRIALVLRHVILRSEIKEYIKPGSLVSSLLHVNPVPPTPIYASGERGAHINHVDMQSAMSLARYRSSQEGADDSFVFKITKLSRPQTLEFNSVLLVNVTKTGSLTFLSKTSMLRTVRAFRSVPANFLESELLVPLIARLADTIETGVSTLRPPLQSPAAVLDKDVDALTLVDVVLYVLLMQICTGSRRFETAYDRAYLVFRIMEKAKPTSFADEINREVEKAFKVCKCSEDEVSFADGVSFAPLLSSISNESSSQLFQFMIPCMSKLGAVMSGGEGILEELQDEVAVVSFLARASSSPGVWHALLCTSPKAPEILSRLFKKIPQQISLLWISRGSCMSALRRQISLLVFIWHIHYEEYAAWLGRPPILSV
;
A
#
# COMPACT_ATOMS: atom_id res chain seq x y z
N MET A 1 44.12 5.86 -42.13
CA MET A 1 44.60 6.39 -43.41
C MET A 1 43.47 7.16 -44.10
N THR A 2 43.74 8.42 -44.39
CA THR A 2 42.86 9.52 -44.79
C THR A 2 42.29 9.44 -46.21
N ARG A 3 41.06 9.93 -46.40
CA ARG A 3 40.64 10.55 -47.67
C ARG A 3 39.94 11.89 -47.43
N ARG A 4 40.67 12.96 -47.79
CA ARG A 4 40.27 14.36 -47.95
C ARG A 4 39.59 14.57 -49.31
N ARG A 5 38.64 15.51 -49.40
CA ARG A 5 38.47 16.51 -50.49
C ARG A 5 37.48 17.58 -49.99
N LYS A 6 37.95 18.78 -49.61
CA LYS A 6 38.25 19.99 -50.42
C LYS A 6 36.97 20.73 -50.86
N ASN A 7 36.68 21.84 -50.18
CA ASN A 7 35.80 22.93 -50.60
C ASN A 7 36.59 24.24 -50.58
N ALA A 8 36.38 25.09 -51.60
CA ALA A 8 36.63 26.55 -51.69
C ALA A 8 36.79 26.96 -53.17
N PRO A 9 36.64 28.24 -53.59
CA PRO A 9 35.96 29.42 -52.99
C PRO A 9 35.29 30.39 -54.01
N LYS A 10 34.90 31.60 -53.53
CA LYS A 10 34.79 32.96 -54.17
C LYS A 10 33.40 33.47 -54.59
N GLN A 11 32.86 34.52 -53.93
CA GLN A 11 33.00 36.01 -54.08
C GLN A 11 31.88 36.59 -54.97
N GLN A 12 30.91 37.38 -54.47
CA GLN A 12 30.89 38.84 -54.14
C GLN A 12 30.76 39.81 -55.33
N ALA A 13 29.67 40.60 -55.35
CA ALA A 13 29.54 41.98 -55.86
C ALA A 13 28.22 42.58 -55.28
N ARG A 14 28.19 43.68 -54.46
CA ARG A 14 28.34 45.14 -54.72
C ARG A 14 27.23 45.72 -55.63
N THR A 15 26.57 46.89 -55.44
CA THR A 15 26.44 47.98 -54.43
C THR A 15 25.29 48.91 -54.92
N GLU A 16 24.64 49.68 -54.03
CA GLU A 16 24.24 51.13 -54.13
C GLU A 16 23.16 51.43 -53.05
N LEU A 17 23.41 52.11 -51.91
CA LEU A 17 23.69 53.52 -51.57
C LEU A 17 22.55 54.54 -51.86
N ALA A 18 21.87 55.00 -50.79
CA ALA A 18 21.92 56.39 -50.30
C ALA A 18 20.90 56.65 -49.16
N GLY A 19 21.31 57.38 -48.11
CA GLY A 19 20.40 58.05 -47.16
C GLY A 19 20.84 58.01 -45.69
N GLU A 20 21.74 58.91 -45.30
CA GLU A 20 22.18 59.17 -43.92
C GLU A 20 21.08 59.80 -43.03
N ALA A 21 20.99 59.38 -41.78
CA ALA A 21 20.74 60.26 -40.64
C ALA A 21 21.16 59.55 -39.33
N GLN A 22 22.08 60.16 -38.59
CA GLN A 22 22.53 59.74 -37.26
C GLN A 22 21.38 59.71 -36.26
N ALA A 23 21.28 58.63 -35.47
CA ALA A 23 20.50 58.63 -34.24
C ALA A 23 21.33 58.06 -33.08
N HIS A 24 21.35 58.85 -32.01
CA HIS A 24 22.00 58.64 -30.73
C HIS A 24 21.80 57.24 -30.15
N LYS A 25 22.87 56.70 -29.55
CA LYS A 25 22.81 55.65 -28.52
C LYS A 25 21.99 56.17 -27.34
N THR A 26 20.86 55.53 -27.08
CA THR A 26 20.21 55.52 -25.77
C THR A 26 20.28 54.11 -25.20
N ASP A 27 20.84 54.00 -24.00
CA ASP A 27 20.81 52.82 -23.14
C ASP A 27 19.40 52.24 -23.09
N GLY A 28 19.24 51.06 -23.68
CA GLY A 28 18.01 50.28 -23.59
C GLY A 28 18.02 49.48 -22.29
N SER A 29 17.47 50.05 -21.22
CA SER A 29 16.94 49.24 -20.12
C SER A 29 16.00 48.17 -20.70
N PRO A 30 16.14 46.88 -20.34
CA PRO A 30 15.25 45.84 -20.86
C PRO A 30 13.82 46.18 -20.47
N SER A 31 12.95 46.32 -21.47
CA SER A 31 11.51 46.48 -21.23
C SER A 31 10.99 45.30 -20.41
N PRO A 32 10.15 45.52 -19.38
CA PRO A 32 9.55 44.44 -18.61
C PRO A 32 8.80 43.51 -19.56
N CYS A 33 9.21 42.23 -19.61
CA CYS A 33 8.54 41.23 -20.43
C CYS A 33 7.10 41.11 -19.92
N ALA A 34 6.11 41.48 -20.74
CA ALA A 34 4.71 41.32 -20.38
C ALA A 34 4.47 39.83 -20.02
N PRO A 35 3.86 39.52 -18.86
CA PRO A 35 3.75 38.15 -18.39
C PRO A 35 2.84 37.35 -19.34
N THR A 36 3.45 36.54 -20.20
CA THR A 36 2.71 35.56 -20.99
C THR A 36 2.18 34.48 -20.05
N THR A 37 0.88 34.32 -19.99
CA THR A 37 0.25 33.23 -19.24
C THR A 37 0.69 31.88 -19.83
N GLN A 38 1.31 31.04 -19.02
CA GLN A 38 1.80 29.73 -19.44
C GLN A 38 1.11 28.62 -18.66
N TYR A 39 0.59 27.62 -19.38
CA TYR A 39 0.08 26.39 -18.76
C TYR A 39 1.26 25.47 -18.43
N GLN A 40 1.46 25.18 -17.15
CA GLN A 40 2.63 24.46 -16.63
C GLN A 40 2.20 23.13 -16.03
N HIS A 41 2.86 22.06 -16.45
CA HIS A 41 2.50 20.70 -16.05
C HIS A 41 3.12 20.32 -14.71
N PHE A 42 2.31 19.85 -13.76
CA PHE A 42 2.83 19.21 -12.55
C PHE A 42 3.13 17.72 -12.77
N ILE A 43 2.52 17.08 -13.77
CA ILE A 43 2.93 15.76 -14.29
C ILE A 43 3.64 15.93 -15.64
N PRO A 44 4.93 15.55 -15.78
CA PRO A 44 5.70 15.79 -16.98
C PRO A 44 5.05 15.21 -18.23
N ARG A 45 5.08 15.97 -19.32
CA ARG A 45 4.53 15.52 -20.61
C ARG A 45 5.21 14.25 -21.12
N PHE A 46 6.49 14.03 -20.82
CA PHE A 46 7.18 12.81 -21.25
C PHE A 46 6.62 11.55 -20.56
N ILE A 47 6.06 11.67 -19.35
CA ILE A 47 5.35 10.58 -18.67
C ILE A 47 3.97 10.41 -19.29
N LEU A 48 3.21 11.50 -19.47
CA LEU A 48 1.87 11.43 -20.09
C LEU A 48 1.89 10.79 -21.48
N ARG A 49 2.95 11.01 -22.27
CA ARG A 49 3.13 10.35 -23.57
C ARG A 49 3.26 8.85 -23.50
N ARG A 50 3.63 8.28 -22.36
CA ARG A 50 3.62 6.82 -22.15
C ARG A 50 2.21 6.25 -22.03
N PHE A 51 1.22 7.09 -21.76
CA PHE A 51 -0.21 6.77 -21.72
C PHE A 51 -0.95 7.22 -22.99
N GLN A 52 -0.23 7.63 -24.04
CA GLN A 52 -0.87 8.21 -25.21
C GLN A 52 -1.74 7.19 -25.94
N VAL A 53 -2.88 7.66 -26.44
CA VAL A 53 -3.76 6.89 -27.31
C VAL A 53 -3.52 7.28 -28.76
N GLY A 54 -3.57 6.29 -29.66
CA GLY A 54 -3.30 6.48 -31.07
C GLY A 54 -1.81 6.37 -31.44
N PRO A 55 -1.44 6.69 -32.69
CA PRO A 55 -0.10 6.46 -33.21
C PRO A 55 0.93 7.39 -32.57
N VAL A 56 2.08 6.83 -32.19
CA VAL A 56 3.22 7.59 -31.67
C VAL A 56 3.82 8.43 -32.79
N LYS A 57 3.80 9.76 -32.63
CA LYS A 57 4.39 10.70 -33.61
C LYS A 57 5.80 11.10 -33.21
N SER A 58 6.68 11.21 -34.19
CA SER A 58 8.03 11.77 -34.01
C SER A 58 7.98 13.24 -33.58
N LYS A 59 9.09 13.77 -33.05
CA LYS A 59 9.18 15.20 -32.68
C LYS A 59 8.87 16.12 -33.88
N THR A 60 9.34 15.76 -35.07
CA THR A 60 9.14 16.55 -36.29
C THR A 60 7.69 16.56 -36.73
N GLU A 61 7.02 15.40 -36.71
CA GLU A 61 5.59 15.29 -37.06
C GLU A 61 4.72 16.08 -36.08
N ARG A 62 5.00 15.98 -34.78
CA ARG A 62 4.29 16.74 -33.75
C ARG A 62 4.42 18.24 -33.95
N GLN A 63 5.64 18.73 -34.20
CA GLN A 63 5.87 20.15 -34.44
C GLN A 63 5.17 20.62 -35.72
N LYS A 64 5.18 19.81 -36.78
CA LYS A 64 4.50 20.12 -38.04
C LYS A 64 2.99 20.25 -37.83
N GLU A 65 2.39 19.32 -37.08
CA GLU A 65 0.96 19.33 -36.83
C GLU A 65 0.55 20.44 -35.87
N PHE A 66 1.31 20.66 -34.79
CA PHE A 66 1.07 21.78 -33.88
C PHE A 66 1.14 23.13 -34.60
N ARG A 67 2.12 23.32 -35.50
CA ARG A 67 2.18 24.53 -36.34
C ARG A 67 0.97 24.69 -37.26
N ARG A 68 0.32 23.59 -37.66
CA ARG A 68 -0.86 23.59 -38.54
C ARG A 68 -2.16 23.84 -37.79
N THR A 69 -2.33 23.24 -36.61
CA THR A 69 -3.62 23.20 -35.90
C THR A 69 -3.65 24.06 -34.63
N GLY A 70 -2.48 24.45 -34.10
CA GLY A 70 -2.36 25.05 -32.77
C GLY A 70 -2.63 24.07 -31.62
N VAL A 71 -2.85 22.79 -31.92
CA VAL A 71 -3.23 21.75 -30.94
C VAL A 71 -2.16 20.65 -30.93
N ASP A 72 -1.74 20.26 -29.74
CA ASP A 72 -0.83 19.14 -29.54
C ASP A 72 -1.51 17.84 -30.00
N PRO A 73 -0.94 17.10 -30.98
CA PRO A 73 -1.61 15.94 -31.56
C PRO A 73 -1.50 14.67 -30.71
N GLU A 74 -1.14 14.81 -29.43
CA GLU A 74 -0.99 13.72 -28.47
C GLU A 74 -2.14 13.76 -27.46
N TYR A 75 -2.80 12.61 -27.27
CA TYR A 75 -4.00 12.52 -26.44
C TYR A 75 -3.88 11.36 -25.45
N VAL A 76 -4.63 11.41 -24.36
CA VAL A 76 -4.72 10.35 -23.35
C VAL A 76 -6.18 10.05 -23.02
N HIS A 77 -6.47 8.83 -22.56
CA HIS A 77 -7.71 8.58 -21.84
C HIS A 77 -7.68 9.35 -20.53
N TYR A 78 -8.76 10.07 -20.26
CA TYR A 78 -8.91 10.90 -19.08
C TYR A 78 -10.30 10.68 -18.49
N TYR A 79 -10.34 10.25 -17.23
CA TYR A 79 -11.55 10.20 -16.44
C TYR A 79 -11.53 11.29 -15.38
N ASP A 80 -12.56 12.13 -15.40
CA ASP A 80 -12.76 13.22 -14.48
C ASP A 80 -13.74 12.77 -13.38
N ILE A 81 -13.30 12.74 -12.13
CA ILE A 81 -14.11 12.22 -11.02
C ILE A 81 -15.29 13.14 -10.75
N ALA A 82 -15.09 14.46 -10.84
CA ALA A 82 -16.09 15.45 -10.47
C ALA A 82 -17.27 15.45 -11.45
N THR A 83 -16.97 15.34 -12.74
CA THR A 83 -18.01 15.32 -13.79
C THR A 83 -18.48 13.92 -14.14
N GLY A 84 -17.75 12.88 -13.70
CA GLY A 84 -17.97 11.49 -14.10
C GLY A 84 -17.79 11.27 -15.60
N SER A 85 -16.99 12.10 -16.29
CA SER A 85 -16.79 12.05 -17.74
C SER A 85 -15.57 11.20 -18.11
N LEU A 86 -15.72 10.31 -19.09
CA LEU A 86 -14.63 9.55 -19.69
C LEU A 86 -14.45 9.99 -21.14
N ASP A 87 -13.32 10.64 -21.42
CA ASP A 87 -13.06 11.24 -22.72
C ASP A 87 -11.56 11.15 -23.08
N ILE A 88 -11.25 11.54 -24.32
CA ILE A 88 -9.88 11.62 -24.82
C ILE A 88 -9.47 13.10 -24.79
N ARG A 89 -8.46 13.45 -24.01
CA ARG A 89 -8.00 14.85 -23.83
C ARG A 89 -6.59 15.07 -24.36
N PRO A 90 -6.27 16.24 -24.93
CA PRO A 90 -4.91 16.58 -25.34
C PRO A 90 -3.96 16.59 -24.13
N ILE A 91 -2.76 16.01 -24.26
CA ILE A 91 -1.73 16.00 -23.20
C ILE A 91 -1.42 17.43 -22.72
N GLY A 92 -1.36 18.38 -23.65
CA GLY A 92 -1.12 19.79 -23.35
C GLY A 92 -2.18 20.48 -22.47
N LYS A 93 -3.32 19.84 -22.18
CA LYS A 93 -4.45 20.41 -21.43
C LYS A 93 -4.83 19.63 -20.16
N VAL A 94 -4.04 18.63 -19.77
CA VAL A 94 -4.28 17.83 -18.56
C VAL A 94 -3.10 17.93 -17.61
N TYR A 95 -3.34 17.75 -16.31
CA TYR A 95 -2.31 17.74 -15.25
C TYR A 95 -1.36 18.95 -15.25
N GLY A 96 -1.92 20.15 -15.41
CA GLY A 96 -1.20 21.40 -15.31
C GLY A 96 -2.07 22.52 -14.76
N VAL A 97 -1.43 23.62 -14.41
CA VAL A 97 -2.03 24.83 -13.84
C VAL A 97 -1.39 26.03 -14.52
N GLN A 98 -2.15 27.12 -14.67
CA GLN A 98 -1.60 28.36 -15.22
C GLN A 98 -0.60 28.98 -14.22
N ASN A 99 0.58 29.33 -14.71
CA ASN A 99 1.59 30.12 -13.99
C ASN A 99 2.02 29.53 -12.63
N LEU A 100 1.92 28.22 -12.44
CA LEU A 100 2.26 27.49 -11.21
C LEU A 100 3.66 27.82 -10.66
N TYR A 101 4.65 28.01 -11.54
CA TYR A 101 6.05 28.23 -11.20
C TYR A 101 6.52 29.66 -11.53
N GLN A 102 5.60 30.58 -11.82
CA GLN A 102 6.00 31.97 -12.11
C GLN A 102 6.45 32.67 -10.84
N ASP A 103 7.70 33.14 -10.85
CA ASP A 103 8.23 34.00 -9.79
C ASP A 103 8.22 35.45 -10.28
N VAL A 104 7.16 36.18 -9.94
CA VAL A 104 6.99 37.60 -10.30
C VAL A 104 8.06 38.51 -9.69
N ARG A 105 8.81 38.05 -8.68
CA ARG A 105 9.94 38.79 -8.09
C ARG A 105 11.20 38.68 -8.93
N ASN A 106 11.33 37.65 -9.76
CA ASN A 106 12.41 37.55 -10.73
C ASN A 106 12.06 38.38 -11.98
N THR A 107 12.33 39.68 -11.93
CA THR A 107 12.05 40.61 -13.03
C THR A 107 12.88 40.34 -14.29
N TYR A 108 13.96 39.55 -14.19
CA TYR A 108 14.79 39.17 -15.33
C TYR A 108 14.20 37.98 -16.09
N ASN A 109 13.77 36.94 -15.35
CA ASN A 109 13.10 35.78 -15.93
C ASN A 109 12.03 35.22 -14.98
N ILE A 110 10.78 35.60 -15.21
CA ILE A 110 9.63 35.13 -14.42
C ILE A 110 9.40 33.61 -14.55
N ASN A 111 9.89 32.98 -15.62
CA ASN A 111 9.72 31.55 -15.91
C ASN A 111 11.00 30.73 -15.64
N GLU A 112 11.97 31.30 -14.92
CA GLU A 112 13.26 30.64 -14.60
C GLU A 112 13.09 29.23 -14.02
N LEU A 113 12.13 29.04 -13.10
CA LEU A 113 11.90 27.75 -12.46
C LEU A 113 11.33 26.71 -13.43
N GLU A 114 10.47 27.12 -14.37
CA GLU A 114 9.96 26.25 -15.43
C GLU A 114 11.10 25.78 -16.35
N GLU A 115 12.04 26.66 -16.70
CA GLU A 115 13.21 26.30 -17.51
C GLU A 115 14.12 25.29 -16.78
N LYS A 116 14.37 25.50 -15.49
CA LYS A 116 15.15 24.59 -14.63
C LYS A 116 14.47 23.23 -14.46
N LEU A 117 13.15 23.22 -14.29
CA LEU A 117 12.35 21.99 -14.26
C LEU A 117 12.43 21.24 -15.60
N ALA A 118 12.30 21.94 -16.72
CA ALA A 118 12.41 21.35 -18.05
C ALA A 118 13.79 20.69 -18.28
N ASP A 119 14.86 21.28 -17.74
CA ASP A 119 16.20 20.70 -17.78
C ASP A 119 16.30 19.39 -16.98
N LEU A 120 15.82 19.39 -15.73
CA LEU A 120 15.77 18.21 -14.86
C LEU A 120 14.92 17.09 -15.50
N GLU A 121 13.74 17.44 -16.04
CA GLU A 121 12.84 16.52 -16.72
C GLU A 121 13.48 15.90 -17.96
N ARG A 122 14.26 16.67 -18.74
CA ARG A 122 14.95 16.16 -19.93
C ARG A 122 15.94 15.05 -19.57
N HIS A 123 16.71 15.24 -18.50
CA HIS A 123 17.66 14.23 -18.03
C HIS A 123 16.96 13.00 -17.44
N ALA A 124 15.93 13.21 -16.61
CA ALA A 124 15.13 12.12 -16.06
C ALA A 124 14.41 11.29 -17.16
N ALA A 125 13.90 11.96 -18.19
CA ALA A 125 13.28 11.31 -19.34
C ALA A 125 14.24 10.39 -20.10
N SER A 126 15.51 10.79 -20.22
CA SER A 126 16.55 9.93 -20.82
C SER A 126 16.77 8.66 -20.00
N ILE A 127 16.91 8.80 -18.67
CA ILE A 127 17.11 7.66 -17.77
C ILE A 127 15.91 6.71 -17.82
N ILE A 128 14.68 7.23 -17.77
CA ILE A 128 13.44 6.43 -17.84
C ILE A 128 13.30 5.75 -19.22
N MET A 129 13.72 6.41 -20.30
CA MET A 129 13.76 5.79 -21.62
C MET A 129 14.73 4.61 -21.66
N ASP A 130 15.92 4.74 -21.09
CA ASP A 130 16.88 3.65 -21.03
C ASP A 130 16.41 2.51 -20.12
N LEU A 131 15.71 2.84 -19.03
CA LEU A 131 15.04 1.85 -18.20
C LEU A 131 13.98 1.04 -18.98
N HIS A 132 13.19 1.68 -19.84
CA HIS A 132 12.26 0.95 -20.71
C HIS A 132 12.98 -0.01 -21.66
N LYS A 133 14.14 0.37 -22.20
CA LYS A 133 14.94 -0.51 -23.06
C LYS A 133 15.54 -1.69 -22.28
N ALA A 134 15.72 -1.52 -20.97
CA ALA A 134 16.27 -2.51 -20.05
C ALA A 134 15.24 -3.53 -19.52
N LEU A 135 13.94 -3.32 -19.77
CA LEU A 135 12.88 -4.23 -19.31
C LEU A 135 13.09 -5.69 -19.75
N PRO A 136 13.40 -6.00 -21.03
CA PRO A 136 13.60 -7.38 -21.46
C PRO A 136 14.77 -8.09 -20.77
N GLN A 137 15.78 -7.34 -20.32
CA GLN A 137 16.96 -7.87 -19.63
C GLN A 137 16.68 -8.14 -18.14
N GLY A 138 15.59 -7.60 -17.58
CA GLY A 138 15.22 -7.77 -16.17
C GLY A 138 16.17 -7.10 -15.17
N THR A 139 17.17 -6.36 -15.65
CA THR A 139 18.15 -5.64 -14.83
C THR A 139 18.44 -4.27 -15.43
N PHE A 140 18.77 -3.31 -14.58
CA PHE A 140 19.09 -1.95 -14.99
C PHE A 140 20.27 -1.43 -14.17
N THR A 141 21.28 -0.84 -14.81
CA THR A 141 22.47 -0.33 -14.10
C THR A 141 22.56 1.17 -14.25
N LEU A 142 22.73 1.88 -13.12
CA LEU A 142 22.96 3.32 -13.10
C LEU A 142 24.27 3.65 -12.39
N LYS A 143 25.04 4.58 -12.94
CA LYS A 143 26.07 5.28 -12.16
C LYS A 143 25.44 6.14 -11.07
N ARG A 144 26.22 6.51 -10.06
CA ARG A 144 25.80 7.38 -8.96
C ARG A 144 25.15 8.68 -9.43
N ARG A 145 25.80 9.44 -10.33
CA ARG A 145 25.27 10.76 -10.77
C ARG A 145 23.90 10.69 -11.44
N PRO A 146 23.64 9.80 -12.42
CA PRO A 146 22.28 9.56 -12.92
C PRO A 146 21.28 9.12 -11.85
N LEU A 147 21.68 8.27 -10.89
CA LEU A 147 20.80 7.84 -9.80
C LEU A 147 20.44 9.00 -8.85
N GLU A 148 21.41 9.84 -8.50
CA GLU A 148 21.22 11.05 -7.69
C GLU A 148 20.29 12.04 -8.40
N LEU A 149 20.48 12.25 -9.71
CA LEU A 149 19.59 13.07 -10.54
C LEU A 149 18.16 12.50 -10.55
N LEU A 150 18.01 11.19 -10.69
CA LEU A 150 16.70 10.54 -10.67
C LEU A 150 16.03 10.67 -9.30
N ARG A 151 16.77 10.51 -8.19
CA ARG A 151 16.26 10.75 -6.83
C ARG A 151 15.79 12.18 -6.65
N LYS A 152 16.58 13.15 -7.11
CA LYS A 152 16.22 14.57 -7.08
C LYS A 152 14.96 14.84 -7.89
N PHE A 153 14.87 14.28 -9.09
CA PHE A 153 13.66 14.36 -9.92
C PHE A 153 12.43 13.80 -9.19
N LEU A 154 12.51 12.61 -8.58
CA LEU A 154 11.38 12.02 -7.85
C LEU A 154 10.96 12.87 -6.63
N PHE A 155 11.93 13.41 -5.89
CA PHE A 155 11.65 14.32 -4.78
C PHE A 155 10.91 15.57 -5.26
N ILE A 156 11.42 16.22 -6.31
CA ILE A 156 10.78 17.41 -6.90
C ILE A 156 9.38 17.10 -7.43
N MET A 157 9.17 15.93 -8.04
CA MET A 157 7.86 15.47 -8.50
C MET A 157 6.83 15.37 -7.37
N HIS A 158 7.26 14.97 -6.18
CA HIS A 158 6.43 14.97 -4.98
C HIS A 158 6.20 16.41 -4.46
N TYR A 159 7.26 17.20 -4.38
CA TYR A 159 7.24 18.56 -3.85
C TYR A 159 6.38 19.52 -4.68
N ARG A 160 6.30 19.30 -6.00
CA ARG A 160 5.62 20.21 -6.93
C ARG A 160 4.13 19.98 -7.12
N LYS A 161 3.51 19.19 -6.25
CA LYS A 161 2.05 19.04 -6.25
C LYS A 161 1.39 20.40 -6.06
N VAL A 162 0.28 20.61 -6.78
CA VAL A 162 -0.47 21.87 -6.72
C VAL A 162 -0.88 22.20 -5.29
N THR A 163 -1.31 21.20 -4.51
CA THR A 163 -1.66 21.37 -3.10
C THR A 163 -0.48 21.89 -2.26
N CYS A 164 0.73 21.36 -2.49
CA CYS A 164 1.93 21.79 -1.76
C CYS A 164 2.26 23.27 -2.01
N SER A 165 2.00 23.80 -3.21
CA SER A 165 2.31 25.21 -3.50
C SER A 165 1.61 26.20 -2.55
N HIS A 166 0.42 25.86 -2.04
CA HIS A 166 -0.35 26.74 -1.16
C HIS A 166 -0.22 26.39 0.32
N THR A 167 -0.14 25.10 0.68
CA THR A 167 -0.23 24.68 2.08
C THR A 167 1.10 24.31 2.72
N TYR A 168 2.14 23.98 1.94
CA TYR A 168 3.37 23.38 2.47
C TYR A 168 4.08 24.28 3.49
N PHE A 169 4.12 25.59 3.24
CA PHE A 169 4.68 26.58 4.16
C PHE A 169 3.63 27.56 4.70
N GLN A 170 2.37 27.13 4.74
CA GLN A 170 1.32 27.92 5.36
C GLN A 170 1.44 27.78 6.89
N ALA A 171 1.81 28.86 7.57
CA ALA A 171 2.15 28.87 9.00
C ALA A 171 0.97 28.45 9.92
N ASP A 172 -0.27 28.75 9.52
CA ASP A 172 -1.49 28.39 10.24
C ASP A 172 -2.08 27.03 9.83
N HIS A 173 -1.44 26.32 8.90
CA HIS A 173 -1.87 24.98 8.52
C HIS A 173 -1.65 23.98 9.67
N PRO A 174 -2.62 23.11 10.01
CA PRO A 174 -2.49 22.18 11.13
C PRO A 174 -1.25 21.28 11.07
N GLU A 175 -0.85 20.85 9.87
CA GLU A 175 0.36 20.02 9.67
C GLU A 175 1.67 20.78 9.96
N ASN A 176 1.63 22.12 9.92
CA ASN A 176 2.79 22.99 10.16
C ASN A 176 2.84 23.53 11.59
N ALA A 177 1.94 23.13 12.48
CA ALA A 177 1.85 23.67 13.84
C ALA A 177 3.19 23.64 14.61
N ARG A 178 4.00 22.60 14.43
CA ARG A 178 5.33 22.48 15.06
C ARG A 178 6.37 23.43 14.48
N GLY A 179 6.32 23.66 13.16
CA GLY A 179 7.25 24.50 12.41
C GLY A 179 6.80 25.95 12.24
N ARG A 180 5.63 26.32 12.78
CA ARG A 180 5.02 27.65 12.60
C ARG A 180 5.97 28.81 12.87
N GLN A 181 6.63 28.80 14.03
CA GLN A 181 7.54 29.87 14.42
C GLN A 181 8.77 29.96 13.51
N TRP A 182 9.27 28.82 13.05
CA TRP A 182 10.35 28.76 12.06
C TRP A 182 9.90 29.32 10.71
N ILE A 183 8.73 28.94 10.22
CA ILE A 183 8.16 29.48 8.97
C ILE A 183 8.03 31.01 9.06
N GLU A 184 7.40 31.52 10.12
CA GLU A 184 7.18 32.97 10.31
C GLU A 184 8.52 33.73 10.41
N SER A 185 9.49 33.18 11.14
CA SER A 185 10.81 33.80 11.31
C SER A 185 11.63 33.79 10.02
N PHE A 186 11.63 32.67 9.30
CA PHE A 186 12.31 32.54 8.02
C PHE A 186 11.71 33.48 6.97
N MET A 187 10.37 33.51 6.87
CA MET A 187 9.67 34.42 5.96
C MET A 187 10.02 35.87 6.25
N LYS A 188 10.03 36.28 7.52
CA LYS A 188 10.44 37.62 7.94
C LYS A 188 11.91 37.92 7.58
N ALA A 189 12.82 37.00 7.89
CA ALA A 189 14.25 37.18 7.65
C ALA A 189 14.60 37.29 6.16
N LYS A 190 13.87 36.60 5.28
CA LYS A 190 14.08 36.61 3.82
C LYS A 190 13.15 37.58 3.07
N GLY A 191 12.27 38.29 3.78
CA GLY A 191 11.30 39.22 3.18
C GLY A 191 10.30 38.52 2.24
N ILE A 192 9.91 37.29 2.57
CA ILE A 192 8.94 36.46 1.84
C ILE A 192 7.53 36.78 2.36
N GLN A 193 6.58 37.05 1.45
CA GLN A 193 5.26 37.57 1.82
C GLN A 193 4.15 36.53 1.86
N SER A 194 4.37 35.35 1.27
CA SER A 194 3.36 34.28 1.20
C SER A 194 3.96 32.87 1.22
N ALA A 195 3.14 31.87 1.54
CA ALA A 195 3.53 30.46 1.48
C ALA A 195 3.94 30.02 0.07
N VAL A 196 3.30 30.56 -0.97
CA VAL A 196 3.65 30.29 -2.38
C VAL A 196 5.03 30.84 -2.70
N GLU A 197 5.34 32.07 -2.29
CA GLU A 197 6.68 32.63 -2.46
C GLU A 197 7.75 31.82 -1.72
N PHE A 198 7.45 31.33 -0.51
CA PHE A 198 8.37 30.46 0.23
C PHE A 198 8.56 29.13 -0.51
N TRP A 199 7.49 28.52 -1.01
CA TRP A 199 7.57 27.28 -1.78
C TRP A 199 8.40 27.45 -3.06
N LEU A 200 8.26 28.57 -3.80
CA LEU A 200 9.11 28.89 -4.95
C LEU A 200 10.58 29.11 -4.55
N TYR A 201 10.83 29.76 -3.41
CA TYR A 201 12.18 29.97 -2.88
C TYR A 201 12.89 28.63 -2.61
N VAL A 202 12.21 27.70 -1.95
CA VAL A 202 12.76 26.37 -1.63
C VAL A 202 12.87 25.50 -2.89
N LEU A 203 11.91 25.58 -3.81
CA LEU A 203 12.01 24.94 -5.13
C LEU A 203 13.26 25.40 -5.88
N ARG A 204 13.57 26.71 -5.85
CA ARG A 204 14.79 27.27 -6.44
C ARG A 204 16.04 26.66 -5.81
N TYR A 205 16.11 26.62 -4.47
CA TYR A 205 17.22 25.99 -3.76
C TYR A 205 17.43 24.54 -4.21
N TYR A 206 16.36 23.74 -4.26
CA TYR A 206 16.48 22.38 -4.72
C TYR A 206 16.93 22.30 -6.17
N LEU A 207 16.44 23.15 -7.08
CA LEU A 207 16.84 23.09 -8.49
C LEU A 207 18.30 23.51 -8.71
N ASP A 208 18.76 24.55 -8.03
CA ASP A 208 20.09 25.15 -8.20
C ASP A 208 21.20 24.38 -7.50
N THR A 209 20.88 23.75 -6.38
CA THR A 209 21.86 23.05 -5.55
C THR A 209 22.02 21.62 -6.05
N SER A 210 23.27 21.16 -6.24
CA SER A 210 23.51 19.78 -6.65
C SER A 210 23.04 18.78 -5.58
N HIS A 211 22.75 17.54 -5.95
CA HIS A 211 22.37 16.52 -4.96
C HIS A 211 23.41 16.40 -3.84
N SER A 212 24.69 16.33 -4.21
CA SER A 212 25.80 16.23 -3.26
C SER A 212 25.90 17.43 -2.32
N ASP A 213 25.66 18.64 -2.82
CA ASP A 213 25.70 19.84 -1.99
C ASP A 213 24.52 19.88 -1.00
N ILE A 214 23.31 19.50 -1.42
CA ILE A 214 22.16 19.37 -0.50
C ILE A 214 22.47 18.34 0.61
N MET A 215 23.06 17.20 0.25
CA MET A 215 23.43 16.17 1.22
C MET A 215 24.54 16.64 2.17
N ARG A 216 25.45 17.52 1.72
CA ARG A 216 26.46 18.15 2.58
C ARG A 216 25.81 19.12 3.56
N ASP A 217 24.93 20.00 3.09
CA ASP A 217 24.20 20.95 3.95
C ASP A 217 23.41 20.19 5.04
N ALA A 218 22.78 19.07 4.69
CA ALA A 218 22.11 18.21 5.66
C ALA A 218 23.09 17.52 6.63
N ALA A 219 24.25 17.07 6.15
CA ALA A 219 25.26 16.45 6.98
C ALA A 219 25.83 17.42 8.04
N GLU A 220 25.97 18.71 7.72
CA GLU A 220 26.35 19.74 8.70
C GLU A 220 25.33 19.86 9.85
N LEU A 221 24.04 19.79 9.53
CA LEU A 221 22.98 19.75 10.55
C LEU A 221 23.05 18.49 11.40
N ILE A 222 23.27 17.34 10.78
CA ILE A 222 23.37 16.04 11.49
C ILE A 222 24.59 16.04 12.43
N GLU A 223 25.74 16.58 12.02
CA GLU A 223 26.89 16.70 12.90
C GLU A 223 26.64 17.66 14.08
N LYS A 224 25.91 18.76 13.83
CA LYS A 224 25.63 19.77 14.85
C LYS A 224 24.62 19.30 15.91
N TYR A 225 23.56 18.62 15.49
CA TYR A 225 22.42 18.30 16.36
C TYR A 225 22.23 16.81 16.63
N GLY A 226 22.92 15.94 15.89
CA GLY A 226 22.69 14.49 15.89
C GLY A 226 21.40 14.11 15.16
N GLU A 227 21.37 12.90 14.60
CA GLU A 227 20.20 12.40 13.87
C GLU A 227 18.97 12.25 14.77
N GLU A 228 19.16 11.73 15.99
CA GLU A 228 18.09 11.64 17.00
C GLU A 228 17.61 13.03 17.44
N GLY A 229 18.52 14.00 17.57
CA GLY A 229 18.16 15.37 17.95
C GLY A 229 17.31 16.04 16.88
N LEU A 230 17.70 15.93 15.60
CA LEU A 230 16.90 16.42 14.48
C LEU A 230 15.56 15.69 14.38
N GLN A 231 15.54 14.36 14.55
CA GLN A 231 14.30 13.60 14.55
C GLN A 231 13.34 14.09 15.64
N LYS A 232 13.81 14.27 16.88
CA LYS A 232 13.01 14.82 17.98
C LYS A 232 12.51 16.24 17.70
N MET A 233 13.31 17.09 17.05
CA MET A 233 12.85 18.42 16.60
C MET A 233 11.69 18.32 15.61
N MET A 234 11.67 17.29 14.76
CA MET A 234 10.62 17.10 13.77
C MET A 234 9.36 16.42 14.34
N THR A 235 9.50 15.51 15.31
CA THR A 235 8.40 14.69 15.81
C THR A 235 7.82 15.15 17.15
N GLU A 236 8.66 15.69 18.03
CA GLU A 236 8.32 15.92 19.44
C GLU A 236 8.41 17.39 19.86
N SER A 237 9.38 18.14 19.33
CA SER A 237 9.70 19.51 19.77
C SER A 237 9.34 20.57 18.72
N HIS A 238 9.57 21.84 19.06
CA HIS A 238 9.50 22.95 18.11
C HIS A 238 10.78 23.05 17.27
N ILE A 239 10.63 23.38 15.99
CA ILE A 239 11.76 23.66 15.11
C ILE A 239 12.36 25.03 15.49
N PRO A 240 13.67 25.12 15.78
CA PRO A 240 14.30 26.39 16.13
C PRO A 240 14.05 27.46 15.05
N PRO A 241 13.63 28.69 15.43
CA PRO A 241 13.29 29.72 14.46
C PRO A 241 14.42 30.17 13.54
N ASP A 242 15.66 29.93 13.96
CA ASP A 242 16.91 30.27 13.29
C ASP A 242 17.58 29.05 12.61
N LEU A 243 16.90 27.91 12.52
CA LEU A 243 17.44 26.72 11.85
C LEU A 243 17.60 26.97 10.34
N GLU A 244 18.83 27.20 9.93
CA GLU A 244 19.22 27.26 8.52
C GLU A 244 19.23 25.86 7.90
N ASN A 245 19.05 25.79 6.57
CA ASN A 245 19.12 24.55 5.78
C ASN A 245 18.16 23.41 6.21
N HIS A 246 17.07 23.73 6.91
CA HIS A 246 16.03 22.76 7.26
C HIS A 246 15.49 21.99 6.02
N ASP A 247 15.38 22.68 4.88
CA ASP A 247 14.95 22.08 3.61
C ASP A 247 15.94 21.01 3.10
N ALA A 248 17.24 21.17 3.38
CA ALA A 248 18.26 20.18 3.03
C ALA A 248 18.09 18.90 3.84
N TYR A 249 17.80 19.02 5.15
CA TYR A 249 17.49 17.86 5.99
C TYR A 249 16.21 17.14 5.54
N THR A 250 15.18 17.90 5.15
CA THR A 250 13.95 17.33 4.58
C THR A 250 14.26 16.50 3.32
N TYR A 251 15.10 17.02 2.42
CA TYR A 251 15.55 16.27 1.25
C TYR A 251 16.37 15.02 1.63
N HIS A 252 17.29 15.15 2.60
CA HIS A 252 18.12 14.07 3.11
C HIS A 252 17.28 12.89 3.61
N THR A 253 16.27 13.15 4.45
CA THR A 253 15.39 12.08 4.97
C THR A 253 14.69 11.31 3.84
N HIS A 254 14.33 11.97 2.74
CA HIS A 254 13.78 11.30 1.57
C HIS A 254 14.84 10.52 0.76
N ALA A 255 16.06 11.05 0.67
CA ALA A 255 17.12 10.45 -0.13
C ALA A 255 17.71 9.19 0.55
N ASP A 256 17.99 9.27 1.85
CA ASP A 256 18.78 8.27 2.57
C ASP A 256 17.93 7.26 3.36
N ASN A 257 16.71 7.63 3.81
CA ASN A 257 15.84 6.65 4.48
C ASN A 257 15.17 5.67 3.51
N TYR A 258 15.44 5.79 2.21
CA TYR A 258 14.83 4.95 1.19
C TYR A 258 15.83 4.36 0.19
N PHE A 259 15.71 3.05 -0.03
CA PHE A 259 16.35 2.39 -1.18
C PHE A 259 15.39 2.32 -2.37
N PHE A 260 15.96 2.28 -3.56
CA PHE A 260 15.24 2.44 -4.81
C PHE A 260 14.89 1.07 -5.39
N SER A 261 13.62 0.85 -5.74
CA SER A 261 13.09 -0.39 -6.36
C SER A 261 12.39 -0.08 -7.67
N ILE A 262 12.51 -0.99 -8.65
CA ILE A 262 11.90 -0.86 -9.97
C ILE A 262 10.88 -1.98 -10.17
N TRP A 263 9.61 -1.63 -10.35
CA TRP A 263 8.53 -2.58 -10.54
C TRP A 263 8.00 -2.52 -11.96
N GLU A 264 7.82 -3.70 -12.55
CA GLU A 264 7.19 -3.86 -13.85
C GLU A 264 5.77 -4.42 -13.67
N ALA A 265 4.79 -3.84 -14.34
CA ALA A 265 3.42 -4.36 -14.34
C ALA A 265 3.35 -5.79 -14.89
N ALA A 266 2.39 -6.57 -14.42
CA ALA A 266 2.15 -7.92 -14.92
C ALA A 266 1.82 -7.95 -16.42
N GLU A 267 1.97 -9.12 -17.05
CA GLU A 267 1.62 -9.27 -18.46
C GLU A 267 0.13 -8.99 -18.71
N GLY A 268 -0.17 -8.15 -19.70
CA GLY A 268 -1.54 -7.71 -19.98
C GLY A 268 -2.18 -6.77 -18.94
N GLU A 269 -1.44 -6.39 -17.90
CA GLU A 269 -1.82 -5.36 -16.92
C GLU A 269 -1.02 -4.07 -17.14
N GLU A 270 -1.50 -3.00 -16.51
CA GLU A 270 -0.85 -1.70 -16.51
C GLU A 270 -0.98 -1.00 -15.15
N PHE A 271 0.00 -0.15 -14.85
CA PHE A 271 -0.14 0.86 -13.81
C PHE A 271 -0.96 2.03 -14.34
N ILE A 272 -1.83 2.57 -13.49
CA ILE A 272 -2.62 3.77 -13.81
C ILE A 272 -1.95 5.03 -13.29
N LEU A 273 -2.37 6.18 -13.80
CA LEU A 273 -1.91 7.49 -13.33
C LEU A 273 -3.11 8.26 -12.78
N THR A 274 -2.95 8.84 -11.60
CA THR A 274 -3.93 9.70 -10.92
C THR A 274 -3.36 11.09 -10.73
N HIS A 275 -4.25 12.06 -10.49
CA HIS A 275 -3.84 13.45 -10.21
C HIS A 275 -2.83 13.62 -9.06
N ASN A 276 -2.72 12.63 -8.16
CA ASN A 276 -1.85 12.69 -6.96
C ASN A 276 -0.74 11.62 -6.95
N THR A 277 -0.52 10.89 -8.04
CA THR A 277 0.30 9.65 -8.04
C THR A 277 1.79 9.83 -7.66
N PHE A 278 2.39 11.00 -7.84
CA PHE A 278 3.84 11.16 -7.60
C PHE A 278 4.17 11.36 -6.13
N GLY A 279 4.87 10.40 -5.53
CA GLY A 279 5.23 10.43 -4.12
C GLY A 279 4.02 10.22 -3.22
N LEU A 280 3.11 9.32 -3.61
CA LEU A 280 2.10 8.79 -2.68
C LEU A 280 2.77 7.95 -1.61
N TRP A 281 2.30 8.12 -0.38
CA TRP A 281 2.76 7.39 0.78
C TRP A 281 1.92 6.12 0.92
N GLU A 282 2.58 4.99 1.14
CA GLU A 282 1.90 3.73 1.45
C GLU A 282 2.59 3.03 2.61
N GLY A 283 1.77 2.47 3.49
CA GLY A 283 2.18 1.68 4.63
C GLY A 283 2.67 2.47 5.84
N LEU A 284 2.64 1.81 7.00
CA LEU A 284 3.06 2.32 8.30
C LEU A 284 4.18 1.45 8.87
N GLY A 285 5.25 2.07 9.35
CA GLY A 285 6.32 1.42 10.13
C GLY A 285 6.39 2.03 11.53
N GLY A 286 6.09 1.24 12.56
CA GLY A 286 6.06 1.74 13.94
C GLY A 286 5.07 2.89 14.15
N GLY A 287 3.94 2.89 13.42
CA GLY A 287 2.94 3.95 13.42
C GLY A 287 3.27 5.17 12.56
N CYS A 288 4.49 5.27 12.02
CA CYS A 288 4.88 6.36 11.12
C CYS A 288 4.56 6.00 9.67
N PRO A 289 3.92 6.89 8.89
CA PRO A 289 3.62 6.62 7.49
C PRO A 289 4.89 6.59 6.63
N GLY A 290 4.80 5.93 5.48
CA GLY A 290 5.81 6.04 4.42
C GLY A 290 6.78 4.88 4.35
N LEU A 291 6.27 3.64 4.48
CA LEU A 291 7.06 2.45 4.13
C LEU A 291 7.44 2.45 2.65
N HIS A 292 6.54 2.93 1.79
CA HIS A 292 6.75 3.05 0.37
C HIS A 292 6.40 4.46 -0.12
N ARG A 293 7.17 4.97 -1.08
CA ARG A 293 6.80 6.12 -1.90
C ARG A 293 6.72 5.72 -3.35
N ILE A 294 5.58 5.99 -3.94
CA ILE A 294 5.22 5.45 -5.25
C ILE A 294 5.33 6.53 -6.33
N PHE A 295 5.92 6.17 -7.48
CA PHE A 295 6.05 7.04 -8.64
C PHE A 295 5.79 6.24 -9.92
N VAL A 296 4.60 6.40 -10.52
CA VAL A 296 4.27 5.77 -11.80
C VAL A 296 4.84 6.60 -12.95
N VAL A 297 5.77 6.04 -13.71
CA VAL A 297 6.44 6.73 -14.82
C VAL A 297 5.98 6.23 -16.20
N SER A 298 5.25 5.12 -16.25
CA SER A 298 4.58 4.60 -17.44
C SER A 298 3.55 3.53 -17.07
N PRO A 299 2.69 3.07 -18.01
CA PRO A 299 1.83 1.89 -17.81
C PRO A 299 2.59 0.62 -17.40
N ARG A 300 3.89 0.51 -17.73
CA ARG A 300 4.69 -0.69 -17.45
C ARG A 300 5.61 -0.54 -16.25
N ILE A 301 5.93 0.68 -15.82
CA ILE A 301 7.02 0.92 -14.86
C ILE A 301 6.56 1.84 -13.74
N ALA A 302 6.74 1.36 -12.52
CA ALA A 302 6.69 2.15 -11.30
C ALA A 302 8.07 2.17 -10.63
N LEU A 303 8.49 3.34 -10.19
CA LEU A 303 9.65 3.53 -9.33
C LEU A 303 9.13 3.63 -7.90
N VAL A 304 9.64 2.78 -7.01
CA VAL A 304 9.19 2.70 -5.62
C VAL A 304 10.38 2.93 -4.70
N LEU A 305 10.33 4.01 -3.92
CA LEU A 305 11.28 4.23 -2.84
C LEU A 305 10.79 3.46 -1.62
N ARG A 306 11.56 2.48 -1.15
CA ARG A 306 11.21 1.63 -0.01
C ARG A 306 12.02 2.02 1.20
N HIS A 307 11.37 2.15 2.35
CA HIS A 307 12.04 2.53 3.57
C HIS A 307 13.14 1.52 3.91
N VAL A 308 14.31 1.98 4.36
CA VAL A 308 15.49 1.12 4.64
C VAL A 308 15.20 0.02 5.65
N ILE A 309 14.22 0.23 6.54
CA ILE A 309 13.76 -0.78 7.51
C ILE A 309 13.18 -2.04 6.84
N LEU A 310 12.79 -1.96 5.56
CA LEU A 310 12.30 -3.10 4.78
C LEU A 310 13.43 -3.97 4.20
N ARG A 311 14.69 -3.55 4.35
CA ARG A 311 15.85 -4.37 3.99
C ARG A 311 15.90 -5.60 4.90
N SER A 312 16.17 -6.78 4.34
CA SER A 312 16.24 -8.04 5.07
C SER A 312 17.14 -7.96 6.31
N GLU A 313 18.27 -7.28 6.16
CA GLU A 313 19.32 -7.09 7.17
C GLU A 313 18.84 -6.29 8.39
N ILE A 314 17.77 -5.48 8.24
CA ILE A 314 17.20 -4.66 9.30
C ILE A 314 15.86 -5.25 9.76
N LYS A 315 15.09 -5.82 8.84
CA LYS A 315 13.73 -6.33 9.05
C LYS A 315 13.66 -7.41 10.13
N GLU A 316 14.72 -8.19 10.31
CA GLU A 316 14.82 -9.21 11.38
C GLU A 316 14.78 -8.62 12.80
N TYR A 317 15.18 -7.36 12.96
CA TYR A 317 15.16 -6.67 14.27
C TYR A 317 13.84 -5.94 14.54
N ILE A 318 12.91 -5.95 13.60
CA ILE A 318 11.64 -5.24 13.69
C ILE A 318 10.59 -6.15 14.34
N LYS A 319 9.89 -5.65 15.35
CA LYS A 319 8.83 -6.40 16.05
C LYS A 319 7.75 -6.85 15.05
N PRO A 320 7.34 -8.13 15.06
CA PRO A 320 6.21 -8.61 14.25
C PRO A 320 4.96 -7.75 14.47
N GLY A 321 4.25 -7.43 13.39
CA GLY A 321 3.03 -6.60 13.42
C GLY A 321 3.25 -5.09 13.46
N SER A 322 4.50 -4.60 13.56
CA SER A 322 4.80 -3.15 13.52
C SER A 322 4.86 -2.56 12.10
N LEU A 323 4.78 -3.41 11.07
CA LEU A 323 4.75 -3.02 9.67
C LEU A 323 3.36 -3.32 9.10
N VAL A 324 2.69 -2.30 8.59
CA VAL A 324 1.37 -2.43 7.96
C VAL A 324 1.49 -1.90 6.53
N SER A 325 1.32 -2.75 5.52
CA SER A 325 1.35 -2.34 4.12
C SER A 325 0.71 -3.41 3.24
N SER A 326 -0.11 -2.98 2.29
CA SER A 326 -0.67 -3.81 1.22
C SER A 326 0.44 -4.35 0.32
N LEU A 327 1.50 -3.57 0.11
CA LEU A 327 2.61 -3.91 -0.78
C LEU A 327 3.77 -4.63 -0.08
N LEU A 328 3.64 -4.98 1.21
CA LEU A 328 4.73 -5.58 1.99
C LEU A 328 5.17 -6.95 1.46
N HIS A 329 4.24 -7.69 0.86
CA HIS A 329 4.49 -9.00 0.29
C HIS A 329 5.29 -8.94 -1.02
N VAL A 330 5.39 -7.76 -1.64
CA VAL A 330 6.31 -7.50 -2.75
C VAL A 330 7.70 -7.29 -2.15
N ASN A 331 8.60 -8.26 -2.34
CA ASN A 331 9.95 -8.26 -1.77
C ASN A 331 11.02 -8.12 -2.88
N PRO A 332 11.16 -6.94 -3.52
CA PRO A 332 12.26 -6.67 -4.44
C PRO A 332 13.60 -6.76 -3.70
N VAL A 333 14.62 -7.25 -4.40
CA VAL A 333 16.00 -7.23 -3.93
C VAL A 333 16.50 -5.78 -3.97
N PRO A 334 17.16 -5.26 -2.91
CA PRO A 334 17.82 -3.97 -2.95
C PRO A 334 18.86 -3.89 -4.08
N PRO A 335 19.19 -2.68 -4.59
CA PRO A 335 20.22 -2.55 -5.60
C PRO A 335 21.58 -3.03 -5.09
N THR A 336 22.31 -3.74 -5.93
CA THR A 336 23.68 -4.17 -5.62
C THR A 336 24.65 -3.04 -5.99
N PRO A 337 25.35 -2.43 -5.02
CA PRO A 337 26.36 -1.42 -5.32
C PRO A 337 27.63 -2.08 -5.86
N ILE A 338 28.27 -1.42 -6.81
CA ILE A 338 29.58 -1.72 -7.37
C ILE A 338 30.43 -0.46 -7.14
N TYR A 339 31.28 -0.50 -6.11
CA TYR A 339 32.11 0.65 -5.74
C TYR A 339 33.36 0.73 -6.61
N ALA A 340 33.65 1.90 -7.14
CA ALA A 340 34.84 2.11 -7.98
C ALA A 340 36.14 1.86 -7.21
N SER A 341 36.14 2.13 -5.90
CA SER A 341 37.27 1.90 -4.99
C SER A 341 37.25 0.52 -4.32
N GLY A 342 36.40 -0.41 -4.78
CA GLY A 342 36.32 -1.78 -4.26
C GLY A 342 35.90 -1.85 -2.78
N GLU A 343 36.59 -2.69 -1.99
CA GLU A 343 36.31 -2.88 -0.56
C GLU A 343 36.41 -1.59 0.26
N ARG A 344 37.26 -0.63 -0.16
CA ARG A 344 37.37 0.68 0.51
C ARG A 344 36.07 1.47 0.42
N GLY A 345 35.45 1.52 -0.76
CA GLY A 345 34.16 2.19 -0.96
C GLY A 345 33.03 1.50 -0.20
N ALA A 346 33.06 0.16 -0.12
CA ALA A 346 32.15 -0.60 0.72
C ALA A 346 32.35 -0.25 2.20
N HIS A 347 33.58 -0.23 2.69
CA HIS A 347 33.91 0.10 4.08
C HIS A 347 33.49 1.53 4.45
N ILE A 348 33.71 2.53 3.58
CA ILE A 348 33.27 3.91 3.84
C ILE A 348 31.74 3.99 3.94
N ASN A 349 31.01 3.28 3.07
CA ASN A 349 29.54 3.25 3.17
C ASN A 349 29.01 2.46 4.37
N HIS A 350 29.76 1.49 4.90
CA HIS A 350 29.33 0.63 6.01
C HIS A 350 29.78 1.12 7.40
N VAL A 351 31.02 1.56 7.54
CA VAL A 351 31.68 1.85 8.82
C VAL A 351 31.73 3.35 9.11
N ASP A 352 31.81 4.19 8.08
CA ASP A 352 31.83 5.65 8.20
C ASP A 352 30.42 6.27 8.31
N MET A 353 29.39 5.44 8.55
CA MET A 353 28.08 5.91 9.04
C MET A 353 28.18 6.67 10.38
N GLN A 354 29.35 6.68 11.03
CA GLN A 354 29.61 7.46 12.23
C GLN A 354 29.76 8.98 11.97
N SER A 355 30.06 9.40 10.72
CA SER A 355 30.02 10.81 10.32
C SER A 355 29.27 10.98 9.00
N ALA A 356 28.13 11.67 9.06
CA ALA A 356 27.37 12.07 7.89
C ALA A 356 28.23 12.87 6.89
N MET A 357 29.20 13.64 7.39
CA MET A 357 30.09 14.46 6.57
C MET A 357 31.11 13.63 5.79
N SER A 358 31.72 12.62 6.41
CA SER A 358 32.63 11.71 5.70
C SER A 358 31.92 11.01 4.54
N LEU A 359 30.70 10.53 4.77
CA LEU A 359 29.88 9.90 3.73
C LEU A 359 29.52 10.89 2.62
N ALA A 360 29.10 12.12 2.95
CA ALA A 360 28.81 13.17 1.97
C ALA A 360 30.04 13.52 1.12
N ARG A 361 31.23 13.63 1.74
CA ARG A 361 32.50 13.87 1.03
C ARG A 361 32.84 12.76 0.06
N TYR A 362 32.72 11.49 0.47
CA TYR A 362 32.98 10.34 -0.40
C TYR A 362 32.03 10.33 -1.61
N ARG A 363 30.73 10.47 -1.38
CA ARG A 363 29.72 10.48 -2.47
C ARG A 363 29.92 11.65 -3.44
N SER A 364 30.51 12.75 -2.96
CA SER A 364 30.85 13.93 -3.77
C SER A 364 32.16 13.77 -4.54
N SER A 365 33.04 12.85 -4.15
CA SER A 365 34.34 12.62 -4.78
C SER A 365 34.23 12.02 -6.18
N GLN A 366 35.34 12.05 -6.93
CA GLN A 366 35.42 11.39 -8.24
C GLN A 366 35.24 9.87 -8.11
N GLU A 367 35.80 9.26 -7.06
CA GLU A 367 35.66 7.82 -6.80
C GLU A 367 34.19 7.46 -6.58
N GLY A 368 33.49 8.21 -5.72
CA GLY A 368 32.06 8.01 -5.48
C GLY A 368 31.22 8.23 -6.75
N ALA A 369 31.59 9.19 -7.59
CA ALA A 369 30.88 9.48 -8.85
C ALA A 369 30.91 8.31 -9.84
N ASP A 370 31.94 7.45 -9.78
CA ASP A 370 32.11 6.29 -10.64
C ASP A 370 31.48 5.00 -10.09
N ASP A 371 30.94 5.05 -8.87
CA ASP A 371 30.13 3.94 -8.33
C ASP A 371 28.92 3.67 -9.21
N SER A 372 28.54 2.39 -9.32
CA SER A 372 27.39 1.93 -10.09
C SER A 372 26.48 1.07 -9.24
N PHE A 373 25.20 1.05 -9.60
CA PHE A 373 24.15 0.34 -8.87
C PHE A 373 23.38 -0.53 -9.85
N VAL A 374 23.36 -1.83 -9.59
CA VAL A 374 22.62 -2.81 -10.40
C VAL A 374 21.28 -3.07 -9.74
N PHE A 375 20.22 -2.74 -10.45
CA PHE A 375 18.84 -2.92 -10.04
C PHE A 375 18.26 -4.17 -10.70
N LYS A 376 17.59 -5.02 -9.92
CA LYS A 376 16.72 -6.06 -10.45
C LYS A 376 15.33 -5.48 -10.69
N ILE A 377 14.79 -5.65 -11.89
CA ILE A 377 13.43 -5.25 -12.24
C ILE A 377 12.49 -6.33 -11.72
N THR A 378 11.60 -5.96 -10.81
CA THR A 378 10.65 -6.89 -10.19
C THR A 378 9.36 -6.87 -11.00
N LYS A 379 9.15 -7.90 -11.83
CA LYS A 379 7.87 -8.09 -12.54
C LYS A 379 6.82 -8.58 -11.56
N LEU A 380 5.75 -7.80 -11.42
CA LEU A 380 4.66 -8.10 -10.51
C LEU A 380 3.75 -9.19 -11.08
N SER A 381 3.07 -9.92 -10.20
CA SER A 381 1.91 -10.71 -10.56
C SER A 381 0.71 -9.81 -10.86
N ARG A 382 -0.33 -10.37 -11.51
CA ARG A 382 -1.58 -9.65 -11.75
C ARG A 382 -2.20 -9.15 -10.44
N PRO A 383 -2.39 -9.99 -9.40
CA PRO A 383 -2.87 -9.52 -8.09
C PRO A 383 -2.04 -8.36 -7.52
N GLN A 384 -0.70 -8.47 -7.58
CA GLN A 384 0.21 -7.41 -7.12
C GLN A 384 0.03 -6.09 -7.89
N THR A 385 -0.17 -6.16 -9.20
CA THR A 385 -0.40 -4.97 -10.03
C THR A 385 -1.74 -4.31 -9.68
N LEU A 386 -2.78 -5.11 -9.44
CA LEU A 386 -4.11 -4.63 -9.06
C LEU A 386 -4.11 -4.02 -7.64
N GLU A 387 -3.37 -4.62 -6.70
CA GLU A 387 -3.19 -4.10 -5.35
C GLU A 387 -2.39 -2.79 -5.35
N PHE A 388 -1.32 -2.72 -6.15
CA PHE A 388 -0.61 -1.47 -6.40
C PHE A 388 -1.53 -0.37 -6.94
N ASN A 389 -2.35 -0.68 -7.95
CA ASN A 389 -3.32 0.27 -8.48
C ASN A 389 -4.39 0.64 -7.43
N SER A 390 -4.73 -0.26 -6.52
CA SER A 390 -5.69 0.01 -5.44
C SER A 390 -5.16 1.11 -4.51
N VAL A 391 -3.86 1.10 -4.18
CA VAL A 391 -3.21 2.19 -3.42
C VAL A 391 -3.39 3.53 -4.13
N LEU A 392 -3.25 3.56 -5.46
CA LEU A 392 -3.45 4.78 -6.24
C LEU A 392 -4.91 5.25 -6.20
N LEU A 393 -5.86 4.31 -6.29
CA LEU A 393 -7.30 4.58 -6.32
C LEU A 393 -7.86 5.05 -4.97
N VAL A 394 -7.41 4.51 -3.84
CA VAL A 394 -7.78 5.00 -2.50
C VAL A 394 -7.43 6.49 -2.33
N ASN A 395 -6.37 6.95 -2.98
CA ASN A 395 -5.89 8.33 -2.89
C ASN A 395 -6.55 9.29 -3.91
N VAL A 396 -7.63 8.86 -4.58
CA VAL A 396 -8.37 9.67 -5.54
C VAL A 396 -9.45 10.47 -4.80
N THR A 397 -9.45 11.78 -5.00
CA THR A 397 -10.43 12.69 -4.38
C THR A 397 -11.61 12.94 -5.32
N LYS A 398 -12.70 13.54 -4.79
CA LYS A 398 -13.89 13.91 -5.58
C LYS A 398 -13.60 14.88 -6.72
N THR A 399 -12.51 15.65 -6.63
CA THR A 399 -12.04 16.59 -7.66
C THR A 399 -10.85 16.03 -8.46
N GLY A 400 -10.54 14.75 -8.26
CA GLY A 400 -9.39 14.10 -8.87
C GLY A 400 -9.64 13.68 -10.33
N SER A 401 -8.63 13.04 -10.89
CA SER A 401 -8.71 12.44 -12.23
C SER A 401 -7.84 11.20 -12.36
N LEU A 402 -8.14 10.41 -13.38
CA LEU A 402 -7.42 9.19 -13.77
C LEU A 402 -7.00 9.23 -15.24
N THR A 403 -5.85 8.63 -15.53
CA THR A 403 -5.34 8.38 -16.87
C THR A 403 -4.79 6.96 -16.94
N PHE A 404 -5.10 6.27 -18.03
CA PHE A 404 -4.78 4.87 -18.27
C PHE A 404 -4.62 4.66 -19.77
N LEU A 405 -4.01 3.54 -20.18
CA LEU A 405 -3.75 3.25 -21.59
C LEU A 405 -4.81 2.31 -22.17
N SER A 406 -5.22 1.29 -21.42
CA SER A 406 -6.15 0.24 -21.86
C SER A 406 -7.49 0.32 -21.12
N LYS A 407 -8.59 0.54 -21.86
CA LYS A 407 -9.95 0.49 -21.30
C LYS A 407 -10.27 -0.86 -20.64
N THR A 408 -9.80 -1.96 -21.22
CA THR A 408 -10.01 -3.31 -20.69
C THR A 408 -9.25 -3.53 -19.39
N SER A 409 -7.98 -3.11 -19.33
CA SER A 409 -7.15 -3.24 -18.11
C SER A 409 -7.66 -2.30 -17.02
N MET A 410 -8.11 -1.09 -17.37
CA MET A 410 -8.76 -0.18 -16.44
C MET A 410 -10.04 -0.78 -15.86
N LEU A 411 -10.93 -1.36 -16.70
CA LEU A 411 -12.18 -1.99 -16.24
C LEU A 411 -11.90 -3.12 -15.24
N ARG A 412 -10.89 -3.94 -15.51
CA ARG A 412 -10.43 -4.99 -14.60
C ARG A 412 -9.92 -4.39 -13.28
N THR A 413 -9.11 -3.34 -13.38
CA THR A 413 -8.55 -2.62 -12.22
C THR A 413 -9.64 -2.07 -11.31
N VAL A 414 -10.62 -1.33 -11.85
CA VAL A 414 -11.70 -0.75 -11.02
C VAL A 414 -12.66 -1.80 -10.45
N ARG A 415 -12.89 -2.91 -11.16
CA ARG A 415 -13.69 -4.04 -10.64
C ARG A 415 -12.97 -4.74 -9.49
N ALA A 416 -11.66 -5.00 -9.65
CA ALA A 416 -10.85 -5.58 -8.59
C ALA A 416 -10.83 -4.65 -7.36
N PHE A 417 -10.60 -3.36 -7.55
CA PHE A 417 -10.64 -2.37 -6.49
C PHE A 417 -11.96 -2.38 -5.70
N ARG A 418 -13.11 -2.38 -6.41
CA ARG A 418 -14.45 -2.43 -5.82
C ARG A 418 -14.75 -3.75 -5.10
N SER A 419 -14.15 -4.85 -5.54
CA SER A 419 -14.38 -6.17 -4.93
C SER A 419 -13.78 -6.30 -3.53
N VAL A 420 -12.87 -5.40 -3.13
CA VAL A 420 -12.28 -5.36 -1.79
C VAL A 420 -13.20 -4.57 -0.85
N PRO A 421 -13.77 -5.19 0.21
CA PRO A 421 -14.73 -4.52 1.09
C PRO A 421 -14.19 -3.23 1.73
N ALA A 422 -12.90 -3.20 2.07
CA ALA A 422 -12.25 -2.03 2.67
C ALA A 422 -12.25 -0.79 1.76
N ASN A 423 -12.45 -0.95 0.45
CA ASN A 423 -12.44 0.14 -0.52
C ASN A 423 -13.85 0.56 -0.96
N PHE A 424 -14.92 0.03 -0.34
CA PHE A 424 -16.28 0.21 -0.84
C PHE A 424 -16.67 1.69 -0.93
N LEU A 425 -16.36 2.48 0.10
CA LEU A 425 -16.65 3.92 0.15
C LEU A 425 -15.94 4.71 -0.96
N GLU A 426 -14.65 4.45 -1.17
CA GLU A 426 -13.83 5.08 -2.20
C GLU A 426 -14.24 4.62 -3.60
N SER A 427 -14.67 3.36 -3.74
CA SER A 427 -15.07 2.77 -5.02
C SER A 427 -16.35 3.37 -5.59
N GLU A 428 -17.18 4.02 -4.77
CA GLU A 428 -18.38 4.72 -5.24
C GLU A 428 -18.06 5.89 -6.17
N LEU A 429 -16.87 6.50 -6.06
CA LEU A 429 -16.40 7.51 -7.00
C LEU A 429 -16.15 6.95 -8.41
N LEU A 430 -16.02 5.62 -8.54
CA LEU A 430 -15.64 4.93 -9.76
C LEU A 430 -16.80 4.16 -10.41
N VAL A 431 -17.99 4.13 -9.81
CA VAL A 431 -19.19 3.49 -10.43
C VAL A 431 -19.47 4.03 -11.84
N PRO A 432 -19.45 5.36 -12.07
CA PRO A 432 -19.73 5.88 -13.41
C PRO A 432 -18.67 5.46 -14.43
N LEU A 433 -17.40 5.34 -14.01
CA LEU A 433 -16.33 4.83 -14.87
C LEU A 433 -16.56 3.36 -15.26
N ILE A 434 -16.95 2.51 -14.31
CA ILE A 434 -17.26 1.09 -14.57
C ILE A 434 -18.35 0.97 -15.64
N ALA A 435 -19.44 1.71 -15.49
CA ALA A 435 -20.56 1.70 -16.44
C ALA A 435 -20.11 2.11 -17.85
N ARG A 436 -19.37 3.21 -17.97
CA ARG A 436 -18.88 3.71 -19.27
C ARG A 436 -17.88 2.78 -19.95
N LEU A 437 -16.98 2.16 -19.17
CA LEU A 437 -16.01 1.21 -19.70
C LEU A 437 -16.70 -0.07 -20.18
N ALA A 438 -17.68 -0.58 -19.42
CA ALA A 438 -18.46 -1.75 -19.81
C ALA A 438 -19.23 -1.51 -21.12
N ASP A 439 -19.95 -0.40 -21.21
CA ASP A 439 -20.73 -0.01 -22.40
C ASP A 439 -19.84 0.14 -23.66
N THR A 440 -18.67 0.78 -23.52
CA THR A 440 -17.72 0.92 -24.64
C THR A 440 -17.24 -0.44 -25.16
N ILE A 441 -16.99 -1.40 -24.26
CA ILE A 441 -16.46 -2.71 -24.64
C ILE A 441 -17.56 -3.56 -25.30
N GLU A 442 -18.78 -3.51 -24.78
CA GLU A 442 -19.93 -4.24 -25.33
C GLU A 442 -20.33 -3.73 -26.72
N THR A 443 -20.31 -2.42 -26.93
CA THR A 443 -20.58 -1.80 -28.24
C THR A 443 -19.51 -2.13 -29.28
N GLY A 444 -18.22 -2.14 -28.89
CA GLY A 444 -17.11 -2.53 -29.77
C GLY A 444 -17.15 -4.01 -30.21
N VAL A 445 -17.57 -4.91 -29.33
CA VAL A 445 -17.74 -6.35 -29.65
C VAL A 445 -18.95 -6.58 -30.56
N SER A 446 -20.00 -5.76 -30.43
CA SER A 446 -21.22 -5.87 -31.22
C SER A 446 -21.03 -5.45 -32.69
N THR A 447 -20.05 -4.58 -32.98
CA THR A 447 -19.69 -4.20 -34.36
C THR A 447 -18.89 -5.25 -35.14
N LEU A 448 -18.47 -6.35 -34.50
CA LEU A 448 -17.59 -7.37 -35.10
C LEU A 448 -18.17 -8.79 -35.14
N ARG A 449 -19.46 -9.00 -34.84
CA ARG A 449 -20.06 -10.35 -34.80
C ARG A 449 -21.00 -10.63 -35.99
N PRO A 450 -20.68 -11.61 -36.87
CA PRO A 450 -21.68 -12.33 -37.67
C PRO A 450 -22.48 -13.30 -36.77
N PRO A 451 -23.66 -13.81 -37.22
CA PRO A 451 -24.62 -14.48 -36.35
C PRO A 451 -24.17 -15.89 -35.91
N LEU A 452 -24.31 -16.09 -34.60
CA LEU A 452 -24.41 -17.32 -33.79
C LEU A 452 -23.66 -18.60 -34.23
N GLN A 453 -22.72 -19.01 -33.39
CA GLN A 453 -22.66 -20.39 -32.86
C GLN A 453 -22.41 -20.36 -31.34
N SER A 454 -23.08 -21.29 -30.64
CA SER A 454 -23.31 -21.37 -29.18
C SER A 454 -22.07 -21.30 -28.28
N PRO A 455 -22.19 -20.82 -27.03
CA PRO A 455 -21.08 -20.79 -26.09
C PRO A 455 -20.95 -22.13 -25.34
N ALA A 456 -19.90 -22.89 -25.67
CA ALA A 456 -19.36 -23.91 -24.80
C ALA A 456 -18.01 -23.43 -24.24
N ALA A 457 -17.96 -23.35 -22.90
CA ALA A 457 -16.79 -23.45 -22.04
C ALA A 457 -15.57 -22.54 -22.32
N VAL A 458 -15.46 -21.45 -21.56
CA VAL A 458 -14.18 -21.04 -20.93
C VAL A 458 -14.50 -20.53 -19.54
N LEU A 459 -14.40 -21.42 -18.54
CA LEU A 459 -14.41 -21.04 -17.13
C LEU A 459 -12.95 -20.75 -16.76
N ASP A 460 -12.62 -19.46 -16.67
CA ASP A 460 -11.31 -18.96 -16.24
C ASP A 460 -11.13 -19.31 -14.74
N LYS A 461 -10.27 -20.28 -14.48
CA LYS A 461 -9.84 -20.65 -13.13
C LYS A 461 -8.71 -19.70 -12.75
N ASP A 462 -9.03 -18.64 -12.00
CA ASP A 462 -8.13 -17.98 -11.03
C ASP A 462 -8.86 -16.82 -10.33
N VAL A 463 -10.03 -17.11 -9.76
CA VAL A 463 -10.56 -16.30 -8.66
C VAL A 463 -10.03 -16.96 -7.39
N ASP A 464 -9.15 -16.25 -6.67
CA ASP A 464 -8.62 -16.71 -5.38
C ASP A 464 -9.81 -17.10 -4.50
N ALA A 465 -9.91 -18.39 -4.18
CA ALA A 465 -11.03 -18.96 -3.44
C ALA A 465 -11.23 -18.24 -2.10
N LEU A 466 -10.16 -17.63 -1.54
CA LEU A 466 -10.21 -16.85 -0.31
C LEU A 466 -10.88 -15.47 -0.51
N THR A 467 -10.65 -14.76 -1.62
CA THR A 467 -11.42 -13.55 -1.97
C THR A 467 -12.91 -13.83 -2.17
N LEU A 468 -13.26 -15.04 -2.64
CA LEU A 468 -14.66 -15.45 -2.73
C LEU A 468 -15.28 -15.65 -1.34
N VAL A 469 -14.50 -16.15 -0.36
CA VAL A 469 -14.98 -16.39 1.01
C VAL A 469 -15.32 -15.08 1.74
N ASP A 470 -14.57 -14.01 1.52
CA ASP A 470 -14.86 -12.69 2.12
C ASP A 470 -16.17 -12.09 1.58
N VAL A 471 -16.38 -12.20 0.26
CA VAL A 471 -17.65 -11.80 -0.39
C VAL A 471 -18.80 -12.67 0.11
N VAL A 472 -18.57 -13.97 0.29
CA VAL A 472 -19.56 -14.90 0.83
C VAL A 472 -19.94 -14.55 2.27
N LEU A 473 -18.97 -14.17 3.11
CA LEU A 473 -19.22 -13.70 4.48
C LEU A 473 -20.07 -12.43 4.47
N TYR A 474 -19.67 -11.42 3.69
CA TYR A 474 -20.41 -10.17 3.60
C TYR A 474 -21.84 -10.36 3.08
N VAL A 475 -22.02 -11.10 1.99
CA VAL A 475 -23.36 -11.42 1.44
C VAL A 475 -24.19 -12.15 2.47
N LEU A 476 -23.61 -13.10 3.21
CA LEU A 476 -24.30 -13.82 4.26
C LEU A 476 -24.75 -12.89 5.40
N LEU A 477 -23.86 -12.04 5.90
CA LEU A 477 -24.17 -11.08 6.96
C LEU A 477 -25.29 -10.13 6.53
N MET A 478 -25.23 -9.61 5.31
CA MET A 478 -26.28 -8.78 4.74
C MET A 478 -27.61 -9.52 4.66
N GLN A 479 -27.62 -10.75 4.14
CA GLN A 479 -28.83 -11.57 4.04
C GLN A 479 -29.45 -11.90 5.40
N ILE A 480 -28.64 -12.05 6.45
CA ILE A 480 -29.13 -12.24 7.83
C ILE A 480 -29.74 -10.94 8.34
N CYS A 481 -29.03 -9.82 8.22
CA CYS A 481 -29.48 -8.52 8.72
C CYS A 481 -30.76 -8.02 8.02
N THR A 482 -30.92 -8.31 6.72
CA THR A 482 -32.13 -7.95 5.95
C THR A 482 -33.26 -8.97 6.09
N GLY A 483 -33.05 -10.07 6.81
CA GLY A 483 -34.00 -11.18 6.90
C GLY A 483 -34.23 -11.93 5.57
N SER A 484 -33.39 -11.70 4.56
CA SER A 484 -33.48 -12.33 3.24
C SER A 484 -33.10 -13.82 3.28
N ARG A 485 -32.33 -14.26 4.28
CA ARG A 485 -32.04 -15.67 4.52
C ARG A 485 -32.53 -16.07 5.91
N ARG A 486 -33.37 -17.12 5.95
CA ARG A 486 -33.90 -17.68 7.19
C ARG A 486 -33.09 -18.89 7.63
N PHE A 487 -32.99 -19.08 8.93
CA PHE A 487 -32.32 -20.21 9.58
C PHE A 487 -33.30 -20.88 10.54
N GLU A 488 -33.15 -22.19 10.73
CA GLU A 488 -34.03 -22.95 11.64
C GLU A 488 -33.79 -22.57 13.10
N THR A 489 -32.52 -22.30 13.47
CA THR A 489 -32.14 -21.84 14.80
C THR A 489 -31.08 -20.73 14.75
N ALA A 490 -30.95 -19.99 15.85
CA ALA A 490 -29.87 -19.02 16.05
C ALA A 490 -28.48 -19.69 15.99
N TYR A 491 -28.38 -20.93 16.46
CA TYR A 491 -27.14 -21.69 16.40
C TYR A 491 -26.73 -21.98 14.96
N ASP A 492 -27.67 -22.33 14.08
CA ASP A 492 -27.35 -22.63 12.68
C ASP A 492 -26.82 -21.40 11.93
N ARG A 493 -27.38 -20.21 12.18
CA ARG A 493 -26.86 -18.96 11.59
C ARG A 493 -25.45 -18.66 12.10
N ALA A 494 -25.23 -18.73 13.40
CA ALA A 494 -23.94 -18.43 14.02
C ALA A 494 -22.86 -19.44 13.61
N TYR A 495 -23.20 -20.73 13.57
CA TYR A 495 -22.31 -21.79 13.12
C TYR A 495 -21.92 -21.62 11.67
N LEU A 496 -22.85 -21.29 10.77
CA LEU A 496 -22.51 -21.05 9.37
C LEU A 496 -21.56 -19.85 9.20
N VAL A 497 -21.83 -18.73 9.90
CA VAL A 497 -20.96 -17.55 9.87
C VAL A 497 -19.57 -17.88 10.40
N PHE A 498 -19.47 -18.58 11.53
CA PHE A 498 -18.21 -19.07 12.10
C PHE A 498 -17.41 -19.93 11.09
N ARG A 499 -18.04 -20.91 10.43
CA ARG A 499 -17.37 -21.79 9.47
C ARG A 499 -16.85 -21.06 8.23
N ILE A 500 -17.49 -19.96 7.87
CA ILE A 500 -17.02 -19.09 6.78
C ILE A 500 -15.87 -18.21 7.29
N MET A 501 -15.98 -17.65 8.48
CA MET A 501 -14.92 -16.88 9.14
C MET A 501 -13.62 -17.66 9.30
N GLU A 502 -13.68 -18.95 9.66
CA GLU A 502 -12.48 -19.82 9.75
C GLU A 502 -11.69 -19.91 8.44
N LYS A 503 -12.34 -19.64 7.30
CA LYS A 503 -11.75 -19.73 5.96
C LYS A 503 -11.56 -18.35 5.32
N ALA A 504 -12.11 -17.30 5.93
CA ALA A 504 -12.06 -15.94 5.42
C ALA A 504 -10.72 -15.28 5.75
N LYS A 505 -10.37 -14.21 5.02
CA LYS A 505 -9.30 -13.32 5.45
C LYS A 505 -9.77 -12.57 6.72
N PRO A 506 -8.84 -12.11 7.58
CA PRO A 506 -9.21 -11.32 8.75
C PRO A 506 -10.05 -10.10 8.34
N THR A 507 -11.26 -10.01 8.88
CA THR A 507 -12.18 -8.87 8.71
C THR A 507 -12.35 -8.17 10.05
N SER A 508 -12.74 -6.89 10.07
CA SER A 508 -13.02 -6.18 11.32
C SER A 508 -14.06 -6.91 12.19
N PHE A 509 -15.08 -7.50 11.56
CA PHE A 509 -16.08 -8.35 12.20
C PHE A 509 -15.45 -9.59 12.85
N ALA A 510 -14.58 -10.29 12.13
CA ALA A 510 -13.90 -11.48 12.65
C ALA A 510 -12.87 -11.13 13.73
N ASP A 511 -12.14 -10.03 13.59
CA ASP A 511 -11.12 -9.56 14.54
C ASP A 511 -11.74 -9.15 15.87
N GLU A 512 -12.91 -8.49 15.82
CA GLU A 512 -13.69 -8.17 17.00
C GLU A 512 -14.13 -9.42 17.75
N ILE A 513 -14.73 -10.39 17.05
CA ILE A 513 -15.13 -11.66 17.65
C ILE A 513 -13.92 -12.40 18.23
N ASN A 514 -12.82 -12.50 17.48
CA ASN A 514 -11.61 -13.19 17.92
C ASN A 514 -11.00 -12.54 19.15
N ARG A 515 -11.02 -11.21 19.24
CA ARG A 515 -10.54 -10.47 20.41
C ARG A 515 -11.37 -10.78 21.65
N GLU A 516 -12.70 -10.82 21.54
CA GLU A 516 -13.56 -11.14 22.68
C GLU A 516 -13.47 -12.63 23.09
N VAL A 517 -13.37 -13.54 22.11
CA VAL A 517 -13.11 -14.97 22.36
C VAL A 517 -11.77 -15.17 23.06
N GLU A 518 -10.71 -14.48 22.64
CA GLU A 518 -9.38 -14.60 23.25
C GLU A 518 -9.36 -14.14 24.71
N LYS A 519 -10.09 -13.07 25.06
CA LYS A 519 -10.21 -12.61 26.46
C LYS A 519 -10.82 -13.71 27.33
N ALA A 520 -11.97 -14.24 26.92
CA ALA A 520 -12.66 -15.30 27.67
C ALA A 520 -11.81 -16.58 27.77
N PHE A 521 -11.16 -16.96 26.66
CA PHE A 521 -10.34 -18.16 26.59
C PHE A 521 -9.13 -18.08 27.53
N LYS A 522 -8.44 -16.93 27.62
CA LYS A 522 -7.31 -16.74 28.53
C LYS A 522 -7.70 -16.90 29.99
N VAL A 523 -8.85 -16.39 30.40
CA VAL A 523 -9.34 -16.53 31.78
C VAL A 523 -9.57 -17.99 32.14
N CYS A 524 -10.18 -18.77 31.24
CA CYS A 524 -10.32 -20.22 31.45
C CYS A 524 -8.97 -20.93 31.46
N LYS A 525 -8.02 -20.53 30.60
CA LYS A 525 -6.70 -21.16 30.51
C LYS A 525 -5.86 -20.97 31.78
N CYS A 526 -5.92 -19.79 32.42
CA CYS A 526 -5.21 -19.56 33.68
C CYS A 526 -5.71 -20.42 34.86
N SER A 527 -6.87 -21.07 34.72
CA SER A 527 -7.37 -22.05 35.70
C SER A 527 -6.94 -23.50 35.41
N GLU A 528 -6.24 -23.75 34.29
CA GLU A 528 -5.78 -25.10 33.92
C GLU A 528 -4.55 -25.58 34.71
N ASP A 529 -3.78 -24.68 35.34
CA ASP A 529 -2.51 -25.01 36.00
C ASP A 529 -2.64 -26.00 37.17
N GLU A 530 -3.86 -26.35 37.60
CA GLU A 530 -4.12 -27.30 38.68
C GLU A 530 -4.48 -28.74 38.21
N VAL A 531 -4.74 -28.98 36.92
CA VAL A 531 -5.22 -30.30 36.44
C VAL A 531 -4.44 -30.79 35.22
N SER A 532 -3.57 -31.79 35.41
CA SER A 532 -2.84 -32.45 34.33
C SER A 532 -3.77 -33.39 33.53
N PHE A 533 -4.09 -33.03 32.29
CA PHE A 533 -4.72 -33.94 31.33
C PHE A 533 -3.64 -34.67 30.52
N ALA A 534 -3.89 -35.93 30.14
CA ALA A 534 -2.97 -36.65 29.25
C ALA A 534 -2.97 -36.00 27.86
N ASP A 535 -1.78 -35.82 27.29
CA ASP A 535 -1.61 -35.26 25.94
C ASP A 535 -2.38 -36.09 24.90
N GLY A 536 -3.13 -35.41 24.03
CA GLY A 536 -3.84 -36.02 22.89
C GLY A 536 -5.36 -36.17 23.04
N VAL A 537 -5.98 -35.64 24.10
CA VAL A 537 -7.44 -35.62 24.23
C VAL A 537 -8.04 -34.46 23.44
N SER A 538 -8.69 -34.75 22.31
CA SER A 538 -9.54 -33.81 21.58
C SER A 538 -11.00 -34.23 21.69
N PHE A 539 -11.91 -33.29 21.94
CA PHE A 539 -13.34 -33.58 21.86
C PHE A 539 -13.77 -33.72 20.39
N ALA A 540 -14.94 -34.34 20.18
CA ALA A 540 -15.55 -34.41 18.86
C ALA A 540 -15.87 -32.99 18.35
N PRO A 541 -15.91 -32.74 17.03
CA PRO A 541 -16.33 -31.44 16.52
C PRO A 541 -17.78 -31.13 16.92
N LEU A 542 -18.07 -29.84 17.10
CA LEU A 542 -19.43 -29.36 17.37
C LEU A 542 -20.40 -29.81 16.28
N LEU A 543 -21.64 -30.07 16.69
CA LEU A 543 -22.75 -30.34 15.76
C LEU A 543 -22.95 -29.17 14.80
N SER A 544 -23.26 -29.49 13.54
CA SER A 544 -23.58 -28.47 12.53
C SER A 544 -24.98 -27.87 12.67
N SER A 545 -25.82 -28.46 13.54
CA SER A 545 -27.16 -27.98 13.87
C SER A 545 -27.66 -28.61 15.17
N ILE A 546 -28.51 -27.90 15.90
CA ILE A 546 -29.16 -28.34 17.16
C ILE A 546 -30.62 -27.89 17.20
N SER A 547 -31.43 -28.44 18.11
CA SER A 547 -32.85 -28.04 18.23
C SER A 547 -32.99 -26.57 18.68
N ASN A 548 -34.09 -25.92 18.30
CA ASN A 548 -34.36 -24.53 18.67
C ASN A 548 -34.35 -24.29 20.19
N GLU A 549 -34.88 -25.26 20.96
CA GLU A 549 -34.83 -25.24 22.42
C GLU A 549 -33.38 -25.27 22.93
N SER A 550 -32.54 -26.14 22.36
CA SER A 550 -31.13 -26.26 22.74
C SER A 550 -30.34 -25.02 22.33
N SER A 551 -30.61 -24.45 21.15
CA SER A 551 -30.03 -23.19 20.68
C SER A 551 -30.34 -22.04 21.64
N SER A 552 -31.58 -21.92 22.07
CA SER A 552 -32.01 -20.86 22.99
C SER A 552 -31.35 -21.03 24.37
N GLN A 553 -31.37 -22.25 24.91
CA GLN A 553 -30.73 -22.56 26.20
C GLN A 553 -29.21 -22.34 26.15
N LEU A 554 -28.56 -22.63 25.02
CA LEU A 554 -27.14 -22.42 24.82
C LEU A 554 -26.76 -20.94 24.95
N PHE A 555 -27.38 -20.05 24.16
CA PHE A 555 -27.00 -18.65 24.17
C PHE A 555 -27.39 -17.93 25.46
N GLN A 556 -28.56 -18.27 26.04
CA GLN A 556 -28.97 -17.77 27.37
C GLN A 556 -27.97 -18.15 28.47
N PHE A 557 -27.32 -19.30 28.34
CA PHE A 557 -26.29 -19.73 29.27
C PHE A 557 -24.92 -19.11 28.97
N MET A 558 -24.49 -19.15 27.70
CA MET A 558 -23.12 -18.84 27.29
C MET A 558 -22.83 -17.35 27.21
N ILE A 559 -23.77 -16.51 26.78
CA ILE A 559 -23.52 -15.06 26.67
C ILE A 559 -23.18 -14.45 28.05
N PRO A 560 -23.98 -14.68 29.11
CA PRO A 560 -23.61 -14.22 30.46
C PRO A 560 -22.33 -14.88 31.00
N CYS A 561 -22.06 -16.14 30.62
CA CYS A 561 -20.85 -16.85 31.01
C CYS A 561 -19.61 -16.18 30.40
N MET A 562 -19.60 -15.92 29.10
CA MET A 562 -18.51 -15.24 28.40
C MET A 562 -18.29 -13.81 28.93
N SER A 563 -19.37 -13.10 29.25
CA SER A 563 -19.27 -11.79 29.88
C SER A 563 -18.56 -11.83 31.24
N LYS A 564 -18.87 -12.83 32.09
CA LYS A 564 -18.15 -13.06 33.36
C LYS A 564 -16.69 -13.45 33.15
N LEU A 565 -16.36 -14.06 32.01
CA LEU A 565 -14.99 -14.39 31.61
C LEU A 565 -14.26 -13.20 30.95
N GLY A 566 -14.85 -12.00 30.95
CA GLY A 566 -14.20 -10.76 30.50
C GLY A 566 -14.39 -10.43 29.02
N ALA A 567 -15.21 -11.18 28.28
CA ALA A 567 -15.65 -10.77 26.94
C ALA A 567 -16.67 -9.62 27.05
N VAL A 568 -16.59 -8.64 26.15
CA VAL A 568 -17.60 -7.59 26.02
C VAL A 568 -18.70 -8.11 25.10
N MET A 569 -19.85 -8.45 25.67
CA MET A 569 -21.03 -8.91 24.94
C MET A 569 -22.01 -7.73 24.79
N SER A 570 -22.54 -7.53 23.59
CA SER A 570 -23.38 -6.37 23.25
C SER A 570 -24.77 -6.41 23.89
N GLY A 571 -25.28 -7.60 24.22
CA GLY A 571 -26.59 -7.75 24.85
C GLY A 571 -27.77 -7.61 23.89
N GLY A 572 -27.52 -7.54 22.56
CA GLY A 572 -28.54 -7.67 21.53
C GLY A 572 -29.33 -6.42 21.17
N GLU A 573 -28.74 -5.22 21.23
CA GLU A 573 -29.44 -3.98 20.82
C GLU A 573 -29.75 -3.91 19.30
N GLY A 574 -29.09 -4.74 18.47
CA GLY A 574 -29.37 -4.90 17.04
C GLY A 574 -29.06 -6.30 16.52
N ILE A 575 -29.56 -6.62 15.31
CA ILE A 575 -29.46 -7.97 14.71
C ILE A 575 -27.99 -8.35 14.46
N LEU A 576 -27.15 -7.37 14.11
CA LEU A 576 -25.75 -7.63 13.83
C LEU A 576 -24.97 -7.87 15.14
N GLU A 577 -25.27 -7.10 16.17
CA GLU A 577 -24.70 -7.19 17.50
C GLU A 577 -25.11 -8.52 18.19
N GLU A 578 -26.38 -8.90 18.07
CA GLU A 578 -26.88 -10.22 18.50
C GLU A 578 -26.13 -11.35 17.77
N LEU A 579 -25.96 -11.23 16.45
CA LEU A 579 -25.22 -12.20 15.66
C LEU A 579 -23.74 -12.26 16.06
N GLN A 580 -23.11 -11.13 16.37
CA GLN A 580 -21.72 -11.08 16.85
C GLN A 580 -21.56 -11.87 18.15
N ASP A 581 -22.45 -11.64 19.12
CA ASP A 581 -22.46 -12.34 20.40
C ASP A 581 -22.62 -13.87 20.19
N GLU A 582 -23.52 -14.28 19.32
CA GLU A 582 -23.77 -15.70 19.01
C GLU A 582 -22.58 -16.36 18.31
N VAL A 583 -21.97 -15.68 17.33
CA VAL A 583 -20.80 -16.20 16.61
C VAL A 583 -19.59 -16.28 17.55
N ALA A 584 -19.43 -15.32 18.47
CA ALA A 584 -18.42 -15.38 19.52
C ALA A 584 -18.61 -16.59 20.43
N VAL A 585 -19.84 -16.90 20.84
CA VAL A 585 -20.14 -18.12 21.61
C VAL A 585 -19.76 -19.38 20.85
N VAL A 586 -20.15 -19.51 19.58
CA VAL A 586 -19.84 -20.71 18.78
C VAL A 586 -18.33 -20.84 18.57
N SER A 587 -17.65 -19.74 18.26
CA SER A 587 -16.19 -19.69 18.08
C SER A 587 -15.44 -20.09 19.36
N PHE A 588 -15.86 -19.56 20.52
CA PHE A 588 -15.32 -19.93 21.81
C PHE A 588 -15.50 -21.41 22.10
N LEU A 589 -16.71 -21.96 21.90
CA LEU A 589 -17.01 -23.37 22.13
C LEU A 589 -16.21 -24.29 21.20
N ALA A 590 -16.05 -23.91 19.93
CA ALA A 590 -15.24 -24.66 18.99
C ALA A 590 -13.80 -24.75 19.47
N ARG A 591 -13.22 -23.63 19.91
CA ARG A 591 -11.86 -23.59 20.45
C ARG A 591 -11.72 -24.33 21.78
N ALA A 592 -12.68 -24.16 22.69
CA ALA A 592 -12.72 -24.87 23.97
C ALA A 592 -12.82 -26.39 23.76
N SER A 593 -13.51 -26.86 22.72
CA SER A 593 -13.60 -28.28 22.39
C SER A 593 -12.26 -28.92 21.97
N SER A 594 -11.23 -28.11 21.73
CA SER A 594 -9.86 -28.57 21.48
C SER A 594 -8.93 -28.41 22.69
N SER A 595 -9.45 -27.99 23.85
CA SER A 595 -8.68 -27.73 25.08
C SER A 595 -9.40 -28.36 26.29
N PRO A 596 -8.97 -29.56 26.73
CA PRO A 596 -9.61 -30.29 27.82
C PRO A 596 -9.81 -29.51 29.12
N GLY A 597 -8.82 -28.71 29.52
CA GLY A 597 -8.92 -27.94 30.76
C GLY A 597 -9.85 -26.74 30.64
N VAL A 598 -9.83 -25.99 29.52
CA VAL A 598 -10.82 -24.93 29.24
C VAL A 598 -12.24 -25.49 29.20
N TRP A 599 -12.43 -26.64 28.55
CA TRP A 599 -13.73 -27.31 28.51
C TRP A 599 -14.18 -27.77 29.90
N HIS A 600 -13.27 -28.31 30.71
CA HIS A 600 -13.54 -28.71 32.08
C HIS A 600 -13.89 -27.51 32.98
N ALA A 601 -13.14 -26.41 32.87
CA ALA A 601 -13.43 -25.16 33.56
C ALA A 601 -14.83 -24.66 33.19
N LEU A 602 -15.20 -24.72 31.90
CA LEU A 602 -16.52 -24.36 31.42
C LEU A 602 -17.63 -25.24 32.01
N LEU A 603 -17.45 -26.56 32.04
CA LEU A 603 -18.39 -27.50 32.68
C LEU A 603 -18.55 -27.23 34.19
N CYS A 604 -17.54 -26.63 34.83
CA CYS A 604 -17.57 -26.28 36.24
C CYS A 604 -18.24 -24.92 36.54
N THR A 605 -18.51 -24.09 35.53
CA THR A 605 -19.09 -22.74 35.74
C THR A 605 -20.53 -22.77 36.27
N SER A 606 -21.27 -23.86 36.05
CA SER A 606 -22.67 -24.00 36.49
C SER A 606 -23.10 -25.48 36.55
N PRO A 607 -23.99 -25.87 37.49
CA PRO A 607 -24.59 -27.20 37.51
C PRO A 607 -25.36 -27.57 36.22
N LYS A 608 -25.84 -26.56 35.48
CA LYS A 608 -26.57 -26.75 34.20
C LYS A 608 -25.64 -26.86 32.99
N ALA A 609 -24.36 -26.48 33.12
CA ALA A 609 -23.42 -26.46 32.01
C ALA A 609 -23.23 -27.84 31.37
N PRO A 610 -23.08 -28.95 32.13
CA PRO A 610 -22.95 -30.28 31.55
C PRO A 610 -24.14 -30.66 30.67
N GLU A 611 -25.36 -30.45 31.16
CA GLU A 611 -26.58 -30.77 30.43
C GLU A 611 -26.67 -29.99 29.11
N ILE A 612 -26.48 -28.67 29.16
CA ILE A 612 -26.59 -27.79 27.99
C ILE A 612 -25.49 -28.10 26.96
N LEU A 613 -24.24 -28.22 27.39
CA LEU A 613 -23.09 -28.40 26.50
C LEU A 613 -23.02 -29.82 25.91
N SER A 614 -23.55 -30.83 26.59
CA SER A 614 -23.60 -32.21 26.07
C SER A 614 -24.42 -32.32 24.78
N ARG A 615 -25.41 -31.43 24.58
CA ARG A 615 -26.27 -31.41 23.39
C ARG A 615 -25.56 -30.92 22.13
N LEU A 616 -24.31 -30.44 22.25
CA LEU A 616 -23.49 -29.99 21.13
C LEU A 616 -22.75 -31.13 20.40
N PHE A 617 -22.82 -32.37 20.89
CA PHE A 617 -22.09 -33.50 20.31
C PHE A 617 -22.99 -34.71 20.01
N LYS A 618 -22.70 -35.43 18.92
CA LYS A 618 -23.41 -36.68 18.55
C LYS A 618 -23.18 -37.82 19.54
N LYS A 619 -21.99 -37.88 20.13
CA LYS A 619 -21.60 -38.84 21.16
C LYS A 619 -20.74 -38.09 22.18
N ILE A 620 -21.12 -38.15 23.44
CA ILE A 620 -20.29 -37.67 24.55
C ILE A 620 -19.04 -38.58 24.56
N PRO A 621 -17.83 -38.04 24.38
CA PRO A 621 -16.60 -38.84 24.44
C PRO A 621 -16.54 -39.59 25.78
N GLN A 622 -16.15 -40.87 25.76
CA GLN A 622 -16.11 -41.71 26.97
C GLN A 622 -15.27 -41.09 28.11
N GLN A 623 -14.31 -40.23 27.78
CA GLN A 623 -13.50 -39.45 28.72
C GLN A 623 -14.27 -38.29 29.38
N ILE A 624 -15.24 -37.66 28.69
CA ILE A 624 -16.18 -36.73 29.31
C ILE A 624 -17.06 -37.50 30.32
N SER A 625 -17.49 -38.71 29.98
CA SER A 625 -18.25 -39.56 30.90
C SER A 625 -17.47 -39.83 32.19
N LEU A 626 -16.16 -40.05 32.12
CA LEU A 626 -15.28 -40.23 33.29
C LEU A 626 -15.14 -38.94 34.12
N LEU A 627 -15.01 -37.78 33.47
CA LEU A 627 -15.02 -36.46 34.14
C LEU A 627 -16.38 -36.16 34.79
N TRP A 628 -17.48 -36.60 34.19
CA TRP A 628 -18.83 -36.49 34.75
C TRP A 628 -19.05 -37.45 35.92
N ILE A 629 -18.48 -38.66 35.86
CA ILE A 629 -18.55 -39.68 36.92
C ILE A 629 -17.70 -39.27 38.14
N SER A 630 -16.59 -38.57 37.95
CA SER A 630 -15.77 -37.98 39.02
C SER A 630 -16.57 -37.04 39.95
N ARG A 631 -17.64 -36.41 39.43
CA ARG A 631 -18.61 -35.61 40.22
C ARG A 631 -19.92 -36.33 40.56
N GLY A 632 -20.02 -37.63 40.30
CA GLY A 632 -21.20 -38.47 40.54
C GLY A 632 -21.46 -38.82 42.02
N SER A 633 -21.46 -37.84 42.91
CA SER A 633 -22.38 -37.86 44.05
C SER A 633 -23.63 -37.12 43.60
N CYS A 634 -24.73 -37.87 43.42
CA CYS A 634 -26.08 -37.40 43.08
C CYS A 634 -26.50 -37.42 41.59
N MET A 635 -26.63 -38.61 40.98
CA MET A 635 -27.71 -38.92 40.02
C MET A 635 -27.94 -40.44 39.94
N SER A 636 -29.11 -40.92 40.36
CA SER A 636 -29.41 -42.34 40.65
C SER A 636 -30.02 -43.16 39.50
N ALA A 637 -30.31 -42.57 38.34
CA ALA A 637 -31.08 -43.26 37.30
C ALA A 637 -30.25 -44.08 36.30
N LEU A 638 -28.97 -43.73 36.05
CA LEU A 638 -28.18 -44.36 34.98
C LEU A 638 -27.41 -45.62 35.42
N ARG A 639 -27.28 -45.87 36.73
CA ARG A 639 -26.50 -47.01 37.29
C ARG A 639 -27.07 -48.39 36.94
N ARG A 640 -28.38 -48.52 36.67
CA ARG A 640 -28.99 -49.84 36.44
C ARG A 640 -28.75 -50.42 35.04
N GLN A 641 -28.46 -49.61 34.03
CA GLN A 641 -28.24 -50.11 32.67
C GLN A 641 -26.78 -50.50 32.39
N ILE A 642 -25.81 -49.93 33.11
CA ILE A 642 -24.37 -50.13 32.82
C ILE A 642 -23.79 -51.35 33.56
N SER A 643 -24.31 -51.71 34.74
CA SER A 643 -23.84 -52.91 35.48
C SER A 643 -24.08 -54.23 34.73
N LEU A 644 -25.04 -54.28 33.80
CA LEU A 644 -25.31 -55.50 33.02
C LEU A 644 -24.29 -55.72 31.88
N LEU A 645 -23.70 -54.65 31.34
CA LEU A 645 -22.75 -54.72 30.22
C LEU A 645 -21.31 -54.99 30.68
N VAL A 646 -20.93 -54.53 31.87
CA VAL A 646 -19.60 -54.79 32.45
C VAL A 646 -19.45 -56.24 32.91
N PHE A 647 -20.54 -56.88 33.34
CA PHE A 647 -20.51 -58.29 33.75
C PHE A 647 -20.33 -59.27 32.57
N ILE A 648 -20.84 -58.91 31.38
CA ILE A 648 -20.69 -59.72 30.16
C ILE A 648 -19.27 -59.59 29.57
N TRP A 649 -18.60 -58.46 29.78
CA TRP A 649 -17.25 -58.22 29.27
C TRP A 649 -16.15 -58.89 30.12
N HIS A 650 -16.37 -59.07 31.44
CA HIS A 650 -15.40 -59.73 32.33
C HIS A 650 -15.34 -61.26 32.13
N ILE A 651 -16.45 -61.90 31.73
CA ILE A 651 -16.48 -63.36 31.48
C ILE A 651 -15.70 -63.72 30.21
N HIS A 652 -15.64 -62.84 29.21
CA HIS A 652 -14.92 -63.11 27.95
C HIS A 652 -13.40 -62.83 28.00
N TYR A 653 -12.90 -62.09 29.00
CA TYR A 653 -11.49 -61.71 29.07
C TYR A 653 -10.64 -62.70 29.89
N GLU A 654 -11.22 -63.39 30.88
CA GLU A 654 -10.49 -64.40 31.66
C GLU A 654 -10.26 -65.73 30.92
N GLU A 655 -11.06 -66.07 29.91
CA GLU A 655 -10.82 -67.25 29.07
C GLU A 655 -9.67 -67.08 28.07
N TYR A 656 -9.24 -65.84 27.76
CA TYR A 656 -8.20 -65.57 26.77
C TYR A 656 -6.79 -65.48 27.36
N ALA A 657 -6.66 -65.18 28.66
CA ALA A 657 -5.37 -65.00 29.34
C ALA A 657 -4.72 -66.33 29.80
N ALA A 658 -5.43 -67.45 29.74
CA ALA A 658 -4.90 -68.78 30.11
C ALA A 658 -4.18 -69.51 28.95
N TRP A 659 -4.11 -68.95 27.75
CA TRP A 659 -3.57 -69.64 26.56
C TRP A 659 -2.13 -69.26 26.17
N LEU A 660 -1.52 -68.21 26.73
CA LEU A 660 -0.19 -67.72 26.32
C LEU A 660 0.86 -67.70 27.43
N GLY A 661 0.82 -68.68 28.34
CA GLY A 661 1.68 -68.72 29.53
C GLY A 661 3.17 -68.43 29.30
N ARG A 662 3.64 -67.27 29.80
CA ARG A 662 4.90 -67.12 30.55
C ARG A 662 4.87 -65.95 31.54
N PRO A 663 5.64 -66.05 32.66
CA PRO A 663 5.54 -65.23 33.87
C PRO A 663 6.57 -64.08 33.93
N PRO A 664 6.55 -63.25 35.00
CA PRO A 664 7.16 -61.92 35.07
C PRO A 664 8.57 -61.90 35.71
N ILE A 665 9.30 -60.78 35.59
CA ILE A 665 10.34 -60.19 36.48
C ILE A 665 10.80 -58.89 35.78
N LEU A 666 10.44 -57.67 36.21
CA LEU A 666 10.81 -56.82 37.38
C LEU A 666 11.91 -55.78 37.08
N SER A 667 11.52 -54.50 37.24
CA SER A 667 12.26 -53.26 37.59
C SER A 667 13.51 -52.82 36.82
N VAL A 668 13.49 -51.59 36.27
CA VAL A 668 13.73 -50.32 36.99
C VAL A 668 12.69 -49.29 36.54
#